data_AF-A0A1F6VDY9-F1
#
_entry.id   AF-A0A1F6VDY9-F1
#
_cell.length_a   1.000
_cell.length_b   1.000
_cell.length_c   1.000
_cell.angle_alpha   90.00
_cell.angle_beta   90.00
_cell.angle_gamma   90.00
#
_symmetry.space_group_name_H-M   'P 1'
#
loop_
_entity.id
_entity.type
_entity.pdbx_description
1 polymer ?
#
loop_
_entity_poly.entity_id
_entity_poly.type
_entity_poly.pdbx_seq_one_letter_code
_entity_poly.pdbx_strand_id
1 'polypeptide(L)'
;MVPQASLFRFLGYKINAKERKIVFKYSIEFKNTSALSFSETIILPKKTENLNKEYVHKFLEPLSLILGISYYKIYFPPRISISFKLSKEEAQFWNVVYRKGLGEFLYKNKLDPKNLAKFPYSKKQSEPVRINTNDSILLGIGGGKDSIVSLELLKNFQTSLFSIETMRLDNISRNVIKKSGKSSLTLNRMLDSKIFQLQDTYKGHIPISAIYAFLGTLSCFLYGHKYFVVSNEYSSNFGNLKYKGAVINHQWSKSAEFEVLLQEYIKKFITSDITYFSLLRQFHEIRIAKMFANYEKYFHLFASCNRNFNVLGERQKTLWCGECPKCAFVFLMLAPFIERNKLTWIFGKNLLNDPSLLPLYNDILGYGKMKPFDCVGTFEESRVALFLASKKFKQDVVMLALLPKIKNIKQSLGKVFQVFSAPTLPSRFKLLGLEKVGILGYAREGKVTEKYLKKNYPHLKIKILDQARDKNYLEEQMNLEFLIKTSGIPKSKVKIPYTTATNLFFSENKNFTIGVTGSKGKSTTASLIYEILKSAGKKVRLLGNIGNPMLEISFQKPKPDEIFIIELSSYMLEDIEYSPNIAVLLNLFPDHMNYHEGIENYYKAKNNIFKFQKLGDIALRPPFIEKIPMKASEVPLLGGHNLTNVKAAVKTARILGISDEKIRKAILNFKSLPHRLEKVGEFKGIKFYDDAISTTPESTIAAIEALPKTSTIMLGGEDRGYDFTKLEKLLRKKKIKNIVLFPESGKRILKSKKGFNILETDKMDEAVHFAFRNTRAGEICLLSTASPSYSLWKNFEEKGDSFKFFVKKYAKL
;
A
#
# COMPACT_ATOMS: atom_id res chain seq x y z
N MET A 1 -38.46 -39.89 -0.02
CA MET A 1 -39.01 -38.52 -0.01
C MET A 1 -37.86 -37.54 -0.06
N VAL A 2 -37.83 -36.58 -0.98
CA VAL A 2 -36.71 -35.62 -1.09
C VAL A 2 -36.67 -34.72 0.15
N PRO A 3 -35.54 -34.61 0.88
CA PRO A 3 -35.46 -33.77 2.08
C PRO A 3 -35.70 -32.28 1.77
N GLN A 4 -36.65 -31.66 2.47
CA GLN A 4 -36.98 -30.23 2.32
C GLN A 4 -36.33 -29.40 3.43
N ALA A 5 -35.10 -28.93 3.19
CA ALA A 5 -34.33 -28.18 4.18
C ALA A 5 -34.95 -26.79 4.45
N SER A 6 -35.14 -26.46 5.73
CA SER A 6 -35.79 -25.23 6.19
C SER A 6 -34.82 -24.22 6.80
N LEU A 7 -33.81 -24.69 7.53
CA LEU A 7 -32.89 -23.85 8.30
C LEU A 7 -31.49 -24.49 8.40
N PHE A 8 -30.44 -23.70 8.19
CA PHE A 8 -29.07 -24.05 8.56
C PHE A 8 -28.67 -23.35 9.85
N ARG A 9 -28.14 -24.07 10.83
CA ARG A 9 -27.66 -23.51 12.10
C ARG A 9 -26.15 -23.60 12.23
N PHE A 10 -25.54 -22.46 12.57
CA PHE A 10 -24.17 -22.40 13.08
C PHE A 10 -24.21 -22.49 14.60
N LEU A 11 -24.07 -23.71 15.14
CA LEU A 11 -24.27 -24.03 16.56
C LEU A 11 -23.12 -23.56 17.46
N GLY A 12 -22.01 -23.10 16.88
CA GLY A 12 -20.83 -22.59 17.58
C GLY A 12 -19.62 -23.52 17.47
N TYR A 13 -18.68 -23.37 18.38
CA TYR A 13 -17.44 -24.14 18.41
C TYR A 13 -17.04 -24.52 19.84
N LYS A 14 -16.23 -25.58 19.98
CA LYS A 14 -15.60 -26.01 21.22
C LYS A 14 -14.09 -26.08 21.03
N ILE A 15 -13.36 -25.54 22.00
CA ILE A 15 -11.89 -25.55 22.03
C ILE A 15 -11.43 -26.63 23.00
N ASN A 16 -10.55 -27.51 22.56
CA ASN A 16 -9.79 -28.42 23.41
C ASN A 16 -8.29 -28.15 23.23
N ALA A 17 -7.76 -27.25 24.05
CA ALA A 17 -6.37 -26.82 23.98
C ALA A 17 -5.36 -27.96 24.27
N LYS A 18 -5.73 -28.89 25.17
CA LYS A 18 -4.89 -30.07 25.51
C LYS A 18 -4.67 -30.95 24.28
N GLU A 19 -5.75 -31.22 23.54
CA GLU A 19 -5.72 -32.04 22.32
C GLU A 19 -5.37 -31.25 21.06
N ARG A 20 -5.20 -29.92 21.15
CA ARG A 20 -4.98 -29.02 20.01
C ARG A 20 -6.14 -29.04 18.99
N LYS A 21 -7.37 -29.29 19.46
CA LYS A 21 -8.55 -29.43 18.60
C LYS A 21 -9.50 -28.24 18.75
N ILE A 22 -10.06 -27.81 17.63
CA ILE A 22 -11.20 -26.88 17.58
C ILE A 22 -12.31 -27.59 16.81
N VAL A 23 -13.45 -27.80 17.44
CA VAL A 23 -14.60 -28.51 16.86
C VAL A 23 -15.71 -27.53 16.57
N PHE A 24 -16.09 -27.40 15.31
CA PHE A 24 -17.20 -26.56 14.85
C PHE A 24 -18.45 -27.42 14.64
N LYS A 25 -19.61 -26.93 15.07
CA LYS A 25 -20.88 -27.67 15.01
C LYS A 25 -21.90 -26.99 14.11
N TYR A 26 -22.58 -27.80 13.31
CA TYR A 26 -23.60 -27.34 12.37
C TYR A 26 -24.82 -28.26 12.41
N SER A 27 -25.99 -27.74 12.05
CA SER A 27 -27.16 -28.58 11.76
C SER A 27 -28.01 -28.06 10.61
N ILE A 28 -28.75 -28.98 9.98
CA ILE A 28 -29.76 -28.71 8.96
C ILE A 28 -31.09 -29.22 9.50
N GLU A 29 -32.08 -28.34 9.60
CA GLU A 29 -33.47 -28.71 9.89
C GLU A 29 -34.23 -28.94 8.59
N PHE A 30 -35.18 -29.87 8.63
CA PHE A 30 -36.05 -30.22 7.52
C PHE A 30 -37.51 -30.10 7.94
N LYS A 31 -38.40 -29.84 6.98
CA LYS A 31 -39.85 -29.81 7.25
C LYS A 31 -40.46 -31.20 7.36
N ASN A 32 -39.85 -32.18 6.69
CA ASN A 32 -40.44 -33.49 6.42
C ASN A 32 -39.59 -34.67 6.94
N THR A 33 -38.45 -34.40 7.58
CA THR A 33 -37.54 -35.42 8.12
C THR A 33 -36.81 -34.89 9.35
N SER A 34 -36.08 -35.76 10.06
CA SER A 34 -35.28 -35.39 11.23
C SER A 34 -34.08 -34.50 10.87
N ALA A 35 -33.67 -33.66 11.83
CA ALA A 35 -32.53 -32.76 11.64
C ALA A 35 -31.21 -33.53 11.50
N LEU A 36 -30.33 -33.06 10.62
CA LEU A 36 -28.97 -33.57 10.47
C LEU A 36 -27.98 -32.69 11.21
N SER A 37 -27.07 -33.31 11.96
CA SER A 37 -26.00 -32.60 12.69
C SER A 37 -24.62 -33.03 12.21
N PHE A 38 -23.72 -32.05 12.08
CA PHE A 38 -22.35 -32.21 11.59
C PHE A 38 -21.34 -31.62 12.57
N SER A 39 -20.15 -32.22 12.62
CA SER A 39 -18.99 -31.70 13.35
C SER A 39 -17.74 -31.67 12.46
N GLU A 40 -17.15 -30.49 12.31
CA GLU A 40 -15.86 -30.30 11.62
C GLU A 40 -14.76 -30.05 12.65
N THR A 41 -13.63 -30.75 12.54
CA THR A 41 -12.51 -30.60 13.49
C THR A 41 -11.28 -30.03 12.80
N ILE A 42 -10.71 -28.98 13.40
CA ILE A 42 -9.39 -28.45 13.05
C ILE A 42 -8.38 -28.88 14.12
N ILE A 43 -7.28 -29.51 13.72
CA ILE A 43 -6.19 -29.91 14.62
C ILE A 43 -4.98 -29.01 14.37
N LEU A 44 -4.52 -28.33 15.41
CA LEU A 44 -3.40 -27.41 15.37
C LEU A 44 -2.05 -28.15 15.37
N PRO A 45 -1.04 -27.68 14.62
CA PRO A 45 0.27 -28.35 14.55
C PRO A 45 1.01 -28.36 15.89
N LYS A 46 0.80 -27.33 16.72
CA LYS A 46 1.49 -27.15 18.01
C LYS A 46 0.55 -26.53 19.04
N LYS A 47 0.79 -26.82 20.33
CA LYS A 47 0.10 -26.16 21.46
C LYS A 47 0.42 -24.65 21.46
N THR A 48 -0.53 -23.83 21.89
CA THR A 48 -0.39 -22.37 21.96
C THR A 48 -1.32 -21.79 23.02
N GLU A 49 -0.82 -20.84 23.80
CA GLU A 49 -1.59 -20.12 24.82
C GLU A 49 -2.56 -19.10 24.22
N ASN A 50 -2.29 -18.66 22.98
CA ASN A 50 -3.16 -17.72 22.26
C ASN A 50 -4.58 -18.26 22.06
N LEU A 51 -4.76 -19.59 22.15
CA LEU A 51 -6.07 -20.24 22.04
C LEU A 51 -6.99 -19.96 23.24
N ASN A 52 -6.40 -19.59 24.39
CA ASN A 52 -7.14 -19.28 25.62
C ASN A 52 -7.40 -17.77 25.79
N LYS A 53 -6.94 -16.94 24.85
CA LYS A 53 -7.15 -15.49 24.95
C LYS A 53 -8.60 -15.14 24.68
N GLU A 54 -9.11 -14.17 25.42
CA GLU A 54 -10.51 -13.73 25.36
C GLU A 54 -10.98 -13.41 23.93
N TYR A 55 -10.12 -12.77 23.14
CA TYR A 55 -10.43 -12.35 21.78
C TYR A 55 -10.25 -13.42 20.70
N VAL A 56 -9.97 -14.69 21.04
CA VAL A 56 -9.86 -15.80 20.06
C VAL A 56 -11.15 -15.95 19.24
N HIS A 57 -12.31 -15.63 19.84
CA HIS A 57 -13.61 -15.69 19.18
C HIS A 57 -13.68 -14.82 17.92
N LYS A 58 -12.96 -13.68 17.87
CA LYS A 58 -12.85 -12.80 16.69
C LYS A 58 -12.30 -13.53 15.45
N PHE A 59 -11.54 -14.60 15.65
CA PHE A 59 -11.01 -15.44 14.58
C PHE A 59 -11.89 -16.68 14.34
N LEU A 60 -12.45 -17.28 15.39
CA LEU A 60 -13.20 -18.53 15.29
C LEU A 60 -14.62 -18.35 14.78
N GLU A 61 -15.30 -17.26 15.12
CA GLU A 61 -16.63 -16.93 14.60
C GLU A 61 -16.64 -16.83 13.06
N PRO A 62 -15.82 -15.97 12.40
CA PRO A 62 -15.77 -15.92 10.95
C PRO A 62 -15.26 -17.24 10.34
N LEU A 63 -14.33 -17.94 11.00
CA LEU A 63 -13.89 -19.26 10.55
C LEU A 63 -15.06 -20.27 10.54
N SER A 64 -15.93 -20.24 11.55
CA SER A 64 -17.11 -21.11 11.61
C SER A 64 -18.04 -20.88 10.41
N LEU A 65 -18.18 -19.63 9.96
CA LEU A 65 -19.04 -19.23 8.84
C LEU A 65 -18.50 -19.73 7.49
N ILE A 66 -17.19 -19.63 7.26
CA ILE A 66 -16.60 -20.12 6.00
C ILE A 66 -16.52 -21.65 5.94
N LEU A 67 -16.21 -22.33 7.05
CA LEU A 67 -16.18 -23.80 7.08
C LEU A 67 -17.58 -24.38 6.85
N GLY A 68 -18.60 -23.73 7.44
CA GLY A 68 -20.01 -24.12 7.34
C GLY A 68 -20.56 -24.17 5.91
N ILE A 69 -19.93 -23.48 4.94
CA ILE A 69 -20.30 -23.58 3.51
C ILE A 69 -20.32 -25.04 3.04
N SER A 70 -19.38 -25.86 3.52
CA SER A 70 -19.24 -27.26 3.14
C SER A 70 -20.50 -28.07 3.45
N TYR A 71 -21.21 -27.70 4.53
CA TYR A 71 -22.44 -28.35 4.99
C TYR A 71 -23.70 -27.62 4.50
N TYR A 72 -23.69 -26.29 4.46
CA TYR A 72 -24.81 -25.48 3.97
C TYR A 72 -25.23 -25.89 2.55
N LYS A 73 -24.24 -26.11 1.67
CA LYS A 73 -24.50 -26.44 0.27
C LYS A 73 -25.23 -27.78 0.08
N ILE A 74 -25.14 -28.71 1.04
CA ILE A 74 -25.62 -30.09 0.89
C ILE A 74 -27.10 -30.10 0.50
N TYR A 75 -27.90 -29.28 1.17
CA TYR A 75 -29.34 -29.16 0.91
C TYR A 75 -29.83 -27.72 0.65
N PHE A 76 -28.94 -26.72 0.64
CA PHE A 76 -29.23 -25.33 0.27
C PHE A 76 -30.48 -24.74 0.96
N PRO A 77 -30.54 -24.72 2.30
CA PRO A 77 -31.70 -24.18 3.02
C PRO A 77 -31.86 -22.66 2.81
N PRO A 78 -33.10 -22.15 2.83
CA PRO A 78 -33.42 -20.75 2.55
C PRO A 78 -33.14 -19.80 3.72
N ARG A 79 -32.88 -20.32 4.93
CA ARG A 79 -32.63 -19.54 6.14
C ARG A 79 -31.37 -20.01 6.85
N ILE A 80 -30.71 -19.07 7.52
CA ILE A 80 -29.53 -19.31 8.38
C ILE A 80 -29.83 -18.76 9.78
N SER A 81 -29.37 -19.47 10.80
CA SER A 81 -29.27 -18.98 12.18
C SER A 81 -27.83 -19.12 12.68
N ILE A 82 -27.35 -18.12 13.40
CA ILE A 82 -25.99 -18.06 13.95
C ILE A 82 -26.06 -17.87 15.46
N SER A 83 -25.15 -18.53 16.18
CA SER A 83 -25.07 -18.49 17.66
C SER A 83 -24.46 -17.20 18.21
N PHE A 84 -23.93 -16.33 17.36
CA PHE A 84 -23.30 -15.06 17.71
C PHE A 84 -23.86 -13.92 16.87
N LYS A 85 -23.59 -12.67 17.27
CA LYS A 85 -24.13 -11.46 16.62
C LYS A 85 -23.14 -10.88 15.62
N LEU A 86 -23.61 -10.66 14.39
CA LEU A 86 -22.93 -9.86 13.37
C LEU A 86 -23.46 -8.42 13.36
N SER A 87 -22.59 -7.48 12.99
CA SER A 87 -23.00 -6.16 12.49
C SER A 87 -23.57 -6.26 11.07
N LYS A 88 -24.23 -5.20 10.60
CA LYS A 88 -24.78 -5.12 9.23
C LYS A 88 -23.69 -5.32 8.17
N GLU A 89 -22.52 -4.76 8.39
CA GLU A 89 -21.41 -4.78 7.44
C GLU A 89 -20.74 -6.17 7.38
N GLU A 90 -20.58 -6.84 8.53
CA GLU A 90 -20.12 -8.22 8.57
C GLU A 90 -21.11 -9.16 7.86
N ALA A 91 -22.41 -9.01 8.11
CA ALA A 91 -23.43 -9.80 7.42
C ALA A 91 -23.42 -9.55 5.91
N GLN A 92 -23.22 -8.30 5.46
CA GLN A 92 -23.05 -7.97 4.04
C GLN A 92 -21.83 -8.66 3.42
N PHE A 93 -20.68 -8.66 4.11
CA PHE A 93 -19.49 -9.41 3.67
C PHE A 93 -19.82 -10.90 3.47
N TRP A 94 -20.45 -11.55 4.45
CA TRP A 94 -20.80 -12.97 4.36
C TRP A 94 -21.83 -13.29 3.27
N ASN A 95 -22.82 -12.40 3.06
CA ASN A 95 -23.75 -12.50 1.95
C ASN A 95 -23.03 -12.46 0.58
N VAL A 96 -22.00 -11.61 0.44
CA VAL A 96 -21.18 -11.56 -0.78
C VAL A 96 -20.35 -12.83 -0.93
N VAL A 97 -19.69 -13.29 0.14
CA VAL A 97 -18.87 -14.51 0.13
C VAL A 97 -19.67 -15.73 -0.29
N TYR A 98 -20.87 -15.93 0.28
CA TYR A 98 -21.73 -17.07 -0.08
C TYR A 98 -22.25 -16.92 -1.52
N ARG A 99 -22.71 -15.72 -1.91
CA ARG A 99 -23.24 -15.49 -3.26
C ARG A 99 -22.21 -15.70 -4.36
N LYS A 100 -21.02 -15.12 -4.22
CA LYS A 100 -19.98 -15.20 -5.25
C LYS A 100 -19.14 -16.48 -5.14
N GLY A 101 -18.84 -16.93 -3.93
CA GLY A 101 -18.08 -18.16 -3.68
C GLY A 101 -18.83 -19.43 -4.08
N LEU A 102 -20.18 -19.44 -4.04
CA LEU A 102 -21.01 -20.55 -4.51
C LEU A 102 -21.48 -20.36 -5.96
N GLY A 103 -20.95 -19.42 -6.73
CA GLY A 103 -21.42 -19.13 -8.09
C GLY A 103 -21.46 -20.38 -9.00
N GLU A 104 -20.36 -21.14 -9.07
CA GLU A 104 -20.30 -22.38 -9.85
C GLU A 104 -21.28 -23.45 -9.34
N PHE A 105 -21.44 -23.56 -8.01
CA PHE A 105 -22.40 -24.47 -7.39
C PHE A 105 -23.84 -24.10 -7.78
N LEU A 106 -24.20 -22.82 -7.73
CA LEU A 106 -25.53 -22.34 -8.12
C LEU A 106 -25.81 -22.62 -9.59
N TYR A 107 -24.83 -22.38 -10.47
CA TYR A 107 -24.93 -22.65 -11.90
C TYR A 107 -25.13 -24.14 -12.19
N LYS A 108 -24.26 -25.01 -11.65
CA LYS A 108 -24.31 -26.47 -11.90
C LYS A 108 -25.60 -27.11 -11.43
N ASN A 109 -26.18 -26.62 -10.33
CA ASN A 109 -27.43 -27.15 -9.78
C ASN A 109 -28.67 -26.35 -10.25
N LYS A 110 -28.53 -25.41 -11.19
CA LYS A 110 -29.62 -24.55 -11.71
C LYS A 110 -30.40 -23.80 -10.60
N LEU A 111 -29.74 -23.49 -9.49
CA LEU A 111 -30.34 -22.82 -8.33
C LEU A 111 -30.45 -21.31 -8.58
N ASP A 112 -31.42 -20.65 -7.94
CA ASP A 112 -31.55 -19.20 -7.97
C ASP A 112 -30.70 -18.53 -6.88
N PRO A 113 -29.76 -17.64 -7.22
CA PRO A 113 -29.01 -16.87 -6.22
C PRO A 113 -29.88 -16.05 -5.27
N LYS A 114 -31.11 -15.68 -5.66
CA LYS A 114 -32.06 -14.96 -4.78
C LYS A 114 -32.53 -15.81 -3.58
N ASN A 115 -32.44 -17.14 -3.70
CA ASN A 115 -32.85 -18.07 -2.64
C ASN A 115 -31.73 -18.34 -1.63
N LEU A 116 -30.54 -17.75 -1.81
CA LEU A 116 -29.48 -17.82 -0.80
C LEU A 116 -29.96 -17.21 0.51
N ALA A 117 -29.74 -17.96 1.59
CA ALA A 117 -30.02 -17.47 2.93
C ALA A 117 -29.22 -16.19 3.22
N LYS A 118 -29.89 -15.20 3.81
CA LYS A 118 -29.24 -13.96 4.25
C LYS A 118 -28.70 -14.13 5.67
N PHE A 119 -27.49 -13.66 5.90
CA PHE A 119 -26.91 -13.61 7.24
C PHE A 119 -27.66 -12.60 8.13
N PRO A 120 -28.12 -13.01 9.33
CA PRO A 120 -28.79 -12.10 10.25
C PRO A 120 -27.78 -11.13 10.88
N TYR A 121 -28.24 -9.94 11.25
CA TYR A 121 -27.41 -8.91 11.90
C TYR A 121 -28.18 -8.18 13.00
N SER A 122 -27.44 -7.45 13.84
CA SER A 122 -27.96 -6.61 14.91
C SER A 122 -27.28 -5.23 14.91
N LYS A 123 -27.73 -4.29 15.74
CA LYS A 123 -27.07 -2.98 15.98
C LYS A 123 -25.78 -3.12 16.81
N LYS A 124 -24.92 -4.07 16.47
CA LYS A 124 -23.63 -4.30 17.12
C LYS A 124 -22.56 -3.42 16.47
N GLN A 125 -21.77 -2.73 17.30
CA GLN A 125 -20.46 -2.22 16.89
C GLN A 125 -19.40 -3.28 17.20
N SER A 126 -18.48 -3.49 16.27
CA SER A 126 -17.37 -4.43 16.44
C SER A 126 -16.07 -3.67 16.23
N GLU A 127 -15.20 -3.69 17.23
CA GLU A 127 -13.89 -3.05 17.16
C GLU A 127 -12.79 -4.10 16.94
N PRO A 128 -11.76 -3.81 16.13
CA PRO A 128 -10.67 -4.76 15.91
C PRO A 128 -9.81 -4.90 17.18
N VAL A 129 -9.27 -6.08 17.41
CA VAL A 129 -8.39 -6.34 18.56
C VAL A 129 -6.92 -6.14 18.19
N ARG A 130 -6.11 -5.72 19.17
CA ARG A 130 -4.66 -5.65 19.04
C ARG A 130 -4.03 -6.95 19.44
N ILE A 131 -3.08 -7.40 18.63
CA ILE A 131 -2.34 -8.63 18.90
C ILE A 131 -0.85 -8.41 18.71
N ASN A 132 -0.07 -9.16 19.47
CA ASN A 132 1.38 -9.14 19.32
C ASN A 132 1.77 -10.03 18.14
N THR A 133 2.26 -9.42 17.07
CA THR A 133 2.85 -10.11 15.93
C THR A 133 4.31 -9.68 15.76
N ASN A 134 5.11 -10.56 15.19
CA ASN A 134 6.42 -10.19 14.66
C ASN A 134 6.30 -9.95 13.15
N ASP A 135 7.26 -9.24 12.54
CA ASP A 135 7.26 -8.94 11.09
C ASP A 135 7.49 -10.16 10.18
N SER A 136 7.34 -11.39 10.69
CA SER A 136 7.52 -12.59 9.90
C SER A 136 6.31 -12.93 9.05
N ILE A 137 6.56 -13.80 8.07
CA ILE A 137 5.62 -14.20 7.03
C ILE A 137 5.19 -15.64 7.27
N LEU A 138 3.88 -15.89 7.14
CA LEU A 138 3.30 -17.20 7.00
C LEU A 138 2.84 -17.38 5.55
N LEU A 139 3.59 -18.15 4.75
CA LEU A 139 3.35 -18.37 3.33
C LEU A 139 2.54 -19.64 3.11
N GLY A 140 1.35 -19.53 2.50
CA GLY A 140 0.56 -20.68 2.04
C GLY A 140 1.28 -21.46 0.93
N ILE A 141 1.50 -22.75 1.16
CA ILE A 141 2.12 -23.69 0.22
C ILE A 141 1.12 -24.79 -0.13
N GLY A 142 0.92 -25.01 -1.43
CA GLY A 142 0.06 -26.07 -1.98
C GLY A 142 0.79 -27.00 -2.97
N GLY A 143 2.12 -26.93 -3.03
CA GLY A 143 2.93 -27.77 -3.91
C GLY A 143 2.89 -27.40 -5.41
N GLY A 144 2.08 -26.42 -5.79
CA GLY A 144 2.03 -25.89 -7.14
C GLY A 144 3.13 -24.86 -7.43
N LYS A 145 3.35 -24.60 -8.73
CA LYS A 145 4.31 -23.64 -9.26
C LYS A 145 4.30 -22.30 -8.51
N ASP A 146 3.12 -21.72 -8.35
CA ASP A 146 2.96 -20.33 -7.90
C ASP A 146 3.47 -20.17 -6.46
N SER A 147 3.14 -21.15 -5.61
CA SER A 147 3.62 -21.18 -4.22
C SER A 147 5.14 -21.34 -4.12
N ILE A 148 5.76 -22.04 -5.08
CA ILE A 148 7.23 -22.17 -5.16
C ILE A 148 7.87 -20.86 -5.61
N VAL A 149 7.27 -20.15 -6.58
CA VAL A 149 7.76 -18.83 -6.99
C VAL A 149 7.70 -17.85 -5.82
N SER A 150 6.59 -17.80 -5.08
CA SER A 150 6.49 -16.97 -3.88
C SER A 150 7.50 -17.34 -2.81
N LEU A 151 7.74 -18.64 -2.60
CA LEU A 151 8.76 -19.13 -1.67
C LEU A 151 10.16 -18.60 -2.02
N GLU A 152 10.56 -18.69 -3.28
CA GLU A 152 11.87 -18.23 -3.74
C GLU A 152 12.00 -16.69 -3.75
N LEU A 153 10.93 -15.96 -4.08
CA LEU A 153 10.89 -14.50 -3.97
C LEU A 153 11.03 -14.02 -2.50
N LEU A 154 10.51 -14.81 -1.55
CA LEU A 154 10.57 -14.51 -0.12
C LEU A 154 11.78 -15.13 0.59
N LYS A 155 12.76 -15.71 -0.13
CA LYS A 155 13.86 -16.46 0.50
C LYS A 155 14.65 -15.67 1.56
N ASN A 156 14.81 -14.36 1.35
CA ASN A 156 15.52 -13.43 2.23
C ASN A 156 14.66 -12.85 3.37
N PHE A 157 13.39 -13.27 3.48
CA PHE A 157 12.49 -12.86 4.55
C PHE A 157 12.39 -13.98 5.60
N GLN A 158 12.07 -13.57 6.83
CA GLN A 158 11.71 -14.51 7.88
C GLN A 158 10.35 -15.13 7.54
N THR A 159 10.38 -16.32 6.96
CA THR A 159 9.20 -16.98 6.39
C THR A 159 9.04 -18.39 6.97
N SER A 160 7.85 -18.68 7.48
CA SER A 160 7.36 -20.03 7.75
C SER A 160 6.33 -20.44 6.70
N LEU A 161 6.23 -21.73 6.43
CA LEU A 161 5.30 -22.31 5.46
C LEU A 161 4.02 -22.75 6.14
N PHE A 162 2.91 -22.62 5.44
CA PHE A 162 1.58 -23.00 5.91
C PHE A 162 0.93 -23.95 4.93
N SER A 163 0.47 -25.09 5.42
CA SER A 163 -0.30 -26.05 4.62
C SER A 163 -1.49 -26.58 5.42
N ILE A 164 -2.47 -27.10 4.69
CA ILE A 164 -3.68 -27.69 5.27
C ILE A 164 -3.86 -29.08 4.68
N GLU A 165 -3.97 -30.10 5.52
CA GLU A 165 -4.28 -31.47 5.14
C GLU A 165 -5.73 -31.75 5.45
N THR A 166 -6.54 -31.99 4.42
CA THR A 166 -7.97 -32.28 4.58
C THR A 166 -8.20 -33.78 4.44
N MET A 167 -8.57 -34.45 5.53
CA MET A 167 -8.82 -35.91 5.64
C MET A 167 -7.63 -36.83 5.34
N ARG A 168 -6.68 -36.44 4.48
CA ARG A 168 -5.53 -37.25 4.02
C ARG A 168 -4.26 -36.40 3.94
N LEU A 169 -3.12 -37.06 3.99
CA LEU A 169 -1.79 -36.44 3.89
C LEU A 169 -1.54 -35.79 2.52
N ASP A 170 -0.91 -34.62 2.46
CA ASP A 170 -0.53 -33.98 1.20
C ASP A 170 0.97 -34.17 0.91
N ASN A 171 1.30 -35.23 0.18
CA ASN A 171 2.69 -35.55 -0.15
C ASN A 171 3.36 -34.49 -1.03
N ILE A 172 2.61 -33.80 -1.89
CA ILE A 172 3.17 -32.82 -2.83
C ILE A 172 3.66 -31.60 -2.04
N SER A 173 2.78 -31.02 -1.22
CA SER A 173 3.16 -29.89 -0.37
C SER A 173 4.25 -30.26 0.63
N ARG A 174 4.18 -31.44 1.24
CA ARG A 174 5.21 -31.93 2.18
C ARG A 174 6.59 -32.04 1.53
N ASN A 175 6.67 -32.56 0.31
CA ASN A 175 7.93 -32.68 -0.40
C ASN A 175 8.54 -31.31 -0.73
N VAL A 176 7.72 -30.34 -1.14
CA VAL A 176 8.17 -28.95 -1.35
C VAL A 176 8.63 -28.31 -0.04
N ILE A 177 7.87 -28.48 1.05
CA ILE A 177 8.23 -28.01 2.39
C ILE A 177 9.59 -28.59 2.80
N LYS A 178 9.78 -29.91 2.69
CA LYS A 178 11.03 -30.59 3.03
C LYS A 178 12.19 -30.06 2.18
N LYS A 179 11.99 -29.88 0.87
CA LYS A 179 13.01 -29.33 -0.04
C LYS A 179 13.40 -27.88 0.28
N SER A 180 12.46 -27.09 0.81
CA SER A 180 12.69 -25.68 1.13
C SER A 180 13.62 -25.45 2.33
N GLY A 181 13.70 -26.41 3.26
CA GLY A 181 14.41 -26.26 4.53
C GLY A 181 13.79 -25.24 5.51
N LYS A 182 12.61 -24.68 5.22
CA LYS A 182 11.94 -23.72 6.11
C LYS A 182 11.01 -24.43 7.11
N SER A 183 10.78 -23.80 8.26
CA SER A 183 9.78 -24.23 9.24
C SER A 183 8.38 -24.22 8.63
N SER A 184 7.53 -25.17 9.03
CA SER A 184 6.14 -25.25 8.56
C SER A 184 5.13 -25.41 9.69
N LEU A 185 3.90 -24.99 9.39
CA LEU A 185 2.70 -25.17 10.18
C LEU A 185 1.68 -25.89 9.31
N THR A 186 1.42 -27.16 9.62
CA THR A 186 0.44 -27.98 8.90
C THR A 186 -0.78 -28.21 9.79
N LEU A 187 -1.92 -27.65 9.39
CA LEU A 187 -3.21 -27.89 10.05
C LEU A 187 -3.87 -29.13 9.47
N ASN A 188 -4.47 -29.96 10.33
CA ASN A 188 -5.35 -31.02 9.86
C ASN A 188 -6.81 -30.57 9.93
N ARG A 189 -7.51 -30.69 8.81
CA ARG A 189 -8.95 -30.41 8.69
C ARG A 189 -9.68 -31.75 8.51
N MET A 190 -10.48 -32.11 9.50
CA MET A 190 -11.30 -33.32 9.48
C MET A 190 -12.76 -32.94 9.24
N LEU A 191 -13.27 -33.33 8.07
CA LEU A 191 -14.68 -33.16 7.71
C LEU A 191 -15.52 -34.24 8.41
N ASP A 192 -16.78 -33.93 8.67
CA ASP A 192 -17.71 -34.94 9.18
C ASP A 192 -17.88 -36.07 8.14
N SER A 193 -17.65 -37.31 8.54
CA SER A 193 -17.74 -38.48 7.65
C SER A 193 -19.11 -38.63 6.97
N LYS A 194 -20.18 -38.12 7.58
CA LYS A 194 -21.55 -38.19 7.04
C LYS A 194 -21.65 -37.55 5.66
N ILE A 195 -20.87 -36.50 5.36
CA ILE A 195 -20.96 -35.81 4.06
C ILE A 195 -20.63 -36.72 2.87
N PHE A 196 -19.89 -37.81 3.10
CA PHE A 196 -19.50 -38.77 2.08
C PHE A 196 -20.52 -39.91 1.92
N GLN A 197 -21.45 -40.05 2.87
CA GLN A 197 -22.45 -41.11 2.92
C GLN A 197 -23.84 -40.64 2.46
N LEU A 198 -24.11 -39.34 2.50
CA LEU A 198 -25.41 -38.77 2.14
C LEU A 198 -25.71 -38.92 0.63
N GLN A 199 -26.90 -39.43 0.33
CA GLN A 199 -27.50 -39.50 -1.01
C GLN A 199 -28.41 -38.30 -1.27
N ASP A 200 -28.74 -38.05 -2.54
CA ASP A 200 -29.63 -36.96 -2.98
C ASP A 200 -29.23 -35.56 -2.50
N THR A 201 -27.93 -35.26 -2.56
CA THR A 201 -27.36 -33.97 -2.15
C THR A 201 -26.96 -33.12 -3.35
N TYR A 202 -26.95 -31.80 -3.18
CA TYR A 202 -26.37 -30.92 -4.19
C TYR A 202 -24.84 -31.05 -4.19
N LYS A 203 -24.27 -31.19 -5.39
CA LYS A 203 -22.81 -31.31 -5.60
C LYS A 203 -22.27 -30.02 -6.22
N GLY A 204 -21.00 -29.71 -5.95
CA GLY A 204 -20.36 -28.56 -6.59
C GLY A 204 -19.20 -27.96 -5.80
N HIS A 205 -18.52 -27.02 -6.46
CA HIS A 205 -17.36 -26.31 -5.94
C HIS A 205 -17.73 -25.47 -4.70
N ILE A 206 -16.77 -25.36 -3.78
CA ILE A 206 -16.80 -24.42 -2.66
C ILE A 206 -15.54 -23.57 -2.70
N PRO A 207 -15.55 -22.34 -2.16
CA PRO A 207 -14.38 -21.46 -2.16
C PRO A 207 -13.31 -21.94 -1.17
N ILE A 208 -12.58 -23.02 -1.51
CA ILE A 208 -11.54 -23.61 -0.65
C ILE A 208 -10.43 -22.59 -0.33
N SER A 209 -10.06 -21.73 -1.28
CA SER A 209 -9.05 -20.69 -1.04
C SER A 209 -9.49 -19.67 0.01
N ALA A 210 -10.81 -19.39 0.14
CA ALA A 210 -11.32 -18.56 1.23
C ALA A 210 -11.19 -19.27 2.59
N ILE A 211 -11.50 -20.58 2.65
CA ILE A 211 -11.28 -21.38 3.87
C ILE A 211 -9.81 -21.29 4.30
N TYR A 212 -8.88 -21.43 3.35
CA TYR A 212 -7.45 -21.35 3.63
C TYR A 212 -7.04 -19.96 4.09
N ALA A 213 -7.67 -18.90 3.56
CA ALA A 213 -7.43 -17.53 3.99
C ALA A 213 -7.80 -17.29 5.46
N PHE A 214 -8.95 -17.80 5.91
CA PHE A 214 -9.37 -17.70 7.32
C PHE A 214 -8.52 -18.59 8.25
N LEU A 215 -8.19 -19.82 7.83
CA LEU A 215 -7.32 -20.71 8.62
C LEU A 215 -5.88 -20.17 8.72
N GLY A 216 -5.36 -19.59 7.65
CA GLY A 216 -4.05 -18.92 7.64
C GLY A 216 -4.05 -17.68 8.53
N THR A 217 -5.11 -16.87 8.50
CA THR A 217 -5.28 -15.71 9.39
C THR A 217 -5.34 -16.13 10.85
N LEU A 218 -6.09 -17.18 11.19
CA LEU A 218 -6.08 -17.77 12.53
C LEU A 218 -4.67 -18.23 12.93
N SER A 219 -3.95 -18.89 12.02
CA SER A 219 -2.59 -19.38 12.29
C SER A 219 -1.60 -18.24 12.52
N CYS A 220 -1.71 -17.14 11.79
CA CYS A 220 -0.94 -15.92 12.04
C CYS A 220 -1.14 -15.42 13.47
N PHE A 221 -2.39 -15.37 13.94
CA PHE A 221 -2.69 -15.00 15.31
C PHE A 221 -2.10 -16.00 16.32
N LEU A 222 -2.35 -17.29 16.12
CA LEU A 222 -1.94 -18.33 17.06
C LEU A 222 -0.42 -18.46 17.22
N TYR A 223 0.34 -18.16 16.15
CA TYR A 223 1.79 -18.37 16.09
C TYR A 223 2.60 -17.08 15.86
N GLY A 224 1.96 -15.91 15.96
CA GLY A 224 2.64 -14.60 16.04
C GLY A 224 3.17 -14.05 14.72
N HIS A 225 2.59 -14.40 13.57
CA HIS A 225 2.99 -13.87 12.26
C HIS A 225 2.14 -12.64 11.88
N LYS A 226 2.76 -11.62 11.28
CA LYS A 226 2.06 -10.41 10.80
C LYS A 226 1.47 -10.55 9.41
N TYR A 227 2.10 -11.35 8.54
CA TYR A 227 1.70 -11.45 7.14
C TYR A 227 1.21 -12.87 6.83
N PHE A 228 -0.04 -13.00 6.38
CA PHE A 228 -0.49 -14.23 5.72
C PHE A 228 -0.42 -14.04 4.20
N VAL A 229 0.45 -14.79 3.54
CA VAL A 229 0.78 -14.60 2.12
C VAL A 229 0.29 -15.79 1.31
N VAL A 230 -0.42 -15.52 0.22
CA VAL A 230 -0.80 -16.51 -0.79
C VAL A 230 -0.20 -16.17 -2.15
N SER A 231 -0.41 -17.03 -3.14
CA SER A 231 0.27 -16.97 -4.45
C SER A 231 -0.71 -16.87 -5.63
N ASN A 232 -1.83 -16.16 -5.44
CA ASN A 232 -2.82 -15.94 -6.48
C ASN A 232 -2.35 -14.89 -7.51
N GLU A 233 -2.41 -15.26 -8.76
CA GLU A 233 -2.07 -14.51 -9.97
C GLU A 233 -3.15 -13.49 -10.39
N TYR A 234 -2.82 -12.58 -11.29
CA TYR A 234 -3.77 -11.61 -11.84
C TYR A 234 -4.92 -12.27 -12.62
N SER A 235 -4.63 -13.38 -13.30
CA SER A 235 -5.58 -14.11 -14.16
C SER A 235 -6.78 -14.69 -13.40
N SER A 236 -6.68 -14.83 -12.07
CA SER A 236 -7.80 -15.25 -11.20
C SER A 236 -8.94 -14.23 -11.08
N ASN A 237 -8.75 -13.02 -11.62
CA ASN A 237 -9.82 -12.03 -11.78
C ASN A 237 -10.79 -12.37 -12.93
N PHE A 238 -10.41 -13.26 -13.85
CA PHE A 238 -11.19 -13.56 -15.03
C PHE A 238 -12.43 -14.41 -14.70
N GLY A 239 -13.62 -13.95 -15.13
CA GLY A 239 -14.88 -14.69 -15.00
C GLY A 239 -15.12 -15.63 -16.18
N ASN A 240 -15.81 -16.75 -15.95
CA ASN A 240 -15.96 -17.81 -16.95
C ASN A 240 -17.30 -17.83 -17.68
N LEU A 241 -18.38 -17.27 -17.10
CA LEU A 241 -19.71 -17.26 -17.75
C LEU A 241 -20.69 -16.25 -17.11
N LYS A 242 -21.80 -15.97 -17.79
CA LYS A 242 -22.95 -15.21 -17.26
C LYS A 242 -24.08 -16.14 -16.86
N TYR A 243 -24.66 -15.96 -15.68
CA TYR A 243 -25.80 -16.73 -15.20
C TYR A 243 -26.77 -15.85 -14.41
N LYS A 244 -28.05 -15.85 -14.80
CA LYS A 244 -29.14 -15.07 -14.18
C LYS A 244 -28.74 -13.60 -13.90
N GLY A 245 -28.09 -12.94 -14.86
CA GLY A 245 -27.67 -11.54 -14.78
C GLY A 245 -26.34 -11.27 -14.06
N ALA A 246 -25.64 -12.29 -13.53
CA ALA A 246 -24.35 -12.14 -12.87
C ALA A 246 -23.22 -12.83 -13.63
N VAL A 247 -22.01 -12.25 -13.62
CA VAL A 247 -20.79 -12.92 -14.07
C VAL A 247 -20.30 -13.86 -12.97
N ILE A 248 -20.18 -15.15 -13.29
CA ILE A 248 -19.62 -16.16 -12.39
C ILE A 248 -18.12 -16.29 -12.65
N ASN A 249 -17.34 -15.99 -11.62
CA ASN A 249 -15.92 -16.32 -11.53
C ASN A 249 -15.78 -17.57 -10.66
N HIS A 250 -15.34 -18.68 -11.25
CA HIS A 250 -15.14 -19.96 -10.54
C HIS A 250 -13.98 -19.89 -9.53
N GLN A 251 -13.04 -18.97 -9.74
CA GLN A 251 -11.93 -18.66 -8.84
C GLN A 251 -12.17 -17.40 -8.01
N TRP A 252 -13.42 -17.00 -7.77
CA TRP A 252 -13.69 -15.72 -7.11
C TRP A 252 -12.93 -15.53 -5.79
N SER A 253 -12.78 -16.60 -4.98
CA SER A 253 -12.01 -16.58 -3.72
C SER A 253 -10.48 -16.43 -3.88
N LYS A 254 -9.98 -16.38 -5.12
CA LYS A 254 -8.60 -16.04 -5.48
C LYS A 254 -8.48 -14.69 -6.16
N SER A 255 -9.60 -14.02 -6.46
CA SER A 255 -9.61 -12.72 -7.15
C SER A 255 -9.13 -11.56 -6.27
N ALA A 256 -8.74 -10.45 -6.90
CA ALA A 256 -8.40 -9.19 -6.24
C ALA A 256 -9.60 -8.61 -5.47
N GLU A 257 -10.82 -8.80 -5.97
CA GLU A 257 -12.05 -8.38 -5.29
C GLU A 257 -12.17 -9.05 -3.92
N PHE A 258 -12.03 -10.38 -3.86
CA PHE A 258 -12.09 -11.11 -2.60
C PHE A 258 -10.94 -10.72 -1.66
N GLU A 259 -9.74 -10.52 -2.21
CA GLU A 259 -8.57 -10.11 -1.42
C GLU A 259 -8.77 -8.76 -0.73
N VAL A 260 -9.30 -7.75 -1.45
CA VAL A 260 -9.68 -6.44 -0.88
C VAL A 260 -10.72 -6.62 0.22
N LEU A 261 -11.82 -7.32 -0.08
CA LEU A 261 -12.91 -7.52 0.87
C LEU A 261 -12.43 -8.22 2.15
N LEU A 262 -11.58 -9.25 2.02
CA LEU A 262 -11.06 -9.98 3.16
C LEU A 262 -10.06 -9.14 3.96
N GLN A 263 -9.17 -8.40 3.30
CA GLN A 263 -8.22 -7.53 4.00
C GLN A 263 -8.95 -6.44 4.80
N GLU A 264 -9.99 -5.83 4.22
CA GLU A 264 -10.86 -4.87 4.92
C GLU A 264 -11.62 -5.51 6.07
N TYR A 265 -12.19 -6.71 5.86
CA TYR A 265 -12.90 -7.45 6.90
C TYR A 265 -11.98 -7.77 8.10
N ILE A 266 -10.77 -8.28 7.84
CA ILE A 266 -9.77 -8.56 8.87
C ILE A 266 -9.42 -7.25 9.61
N LYS A 267 -9.06 -6.20 8.88
CA LYS A 267 -8.63 -4.92 9.46
C LYS A 267 -9.71 -4.28 10.34
N LYS A 268 -10.97 -4.33 9.91
CA LYS A 268 -12.08 -3.63 10.58
C LYS A 268 -12.70 -4.44 11.72
N PHE A 269 -12.84 -5.76 11.56
CA PHE A 269 -13.62 -6.58 12.49
C PHE A 269 -12.80 -7.59 13.30
N ILE A 270 -11.60 -7.96 12.82
CA ILE A 270 -10.72 -8.93 13.50
C ILE A 270 -9.53 -8.21 14.15
N THR A 271 -8.56 -7.75 13.35
CA THR A 271 -7.34 -7.09 13.82
C THR A 271 -6.67 -6.28 12.71
N SER A 272 -6.02 -5.17 13.06
CA SER A 272 -5.18 -4.38 12.15
C SER A 272 -3.71 -4.84 12.12
N ASP A 273 -3.35 -5.85 12.92
CA ASP A 273 -1.98 -6.35 13.07
C ASP A 273 -1.64 -7.57 12.19
N ILE A 274 -2.62 -8.10 11.46
CA ILE A 274 -2.42 -9.13 10.43
C ILE A 274 -2.82 -8.58 9.07
N THR A 275 -1.98 -8.80 8.07
CA THR A 275 -2.26 -8.45 6.68
C THR A 275 -2.29 -9.71 5.81
N TYR A 276 -3.45 -9.96 5.20
CA TYR A 276 -3.62 -10.96 4.14
C TYR A 276 -3.41 -10.32 2.77
N PHE A 277 -2.63 -10.95 1.89
CA PHE A 277 -2.47 -10.53 0.50
C PHE A 277 -1.89 -11.64 -0.37
N SER A 278 -2.00 -11.48 -1.69
CA SER A 278 -1.31 -12.31 -2.67
C SER A 278 -0.04 -11.67 -3.20
N LEU A 279 1.09 -12.37 -3.09
CA LEU A 279 2.39 -11.85 -3.56
C LEU A 279 2.46 -11.74 -5.10
N LEU A 280 1.78 -12.64 -5.82
CA LEU A 280 1.85 -12.72 -7.27
C LEU A 280 0.70 -11.98 -7.98
N ARG A 281 -0.09 -11.20 -7.23
CA ARG A 281 -1.29 -10.50 -7.74
C ARG A 281 -1.02 -9.66 -8.98
N GLN A 282 0.17 -9.08 -9.06
CA GLN A 282 0.58 -8.17 -10.12
C GLN A 282 0.98 -8.87 -11.43
N PHE A 283 1.03 -10.20 -11.46
CA PHE A 283 1.54 -10.98 -12.60
C PHE A 283 0.51 -11.93 -13.18
N HIS A 284 0.51 -12.05 -14.51
CA HIS A 284 -0.12 -13.15 -15.23
C HIS A 284 0.64 -14.47 -15.04
N GLU A 285 -0.05 -15.57 -15.28
CA GLU A 285 0.44 -16.95 -15.12
C GLU A 285 1.69 -17.23 -15.96
N ILE A 286 1.72 -16.74 -17.20
CA ILE A 286 2.87 -16.93 -18.10
C ILE A 286 4.15 -16.30 -17.56
N ARG A 287 4.05 -15.17 -16.85
CA ARG A 287 5.19 -14.53 -16.20
C ARG A 287 5.64 -15.32 -14.97
N ILE A 288 4.70 -15.87 -14.21
CA ILE A 288 5.02 -16.77 -13.09
C ILE A 288 5.70 -18.05 -13.62
N ALA A 289 5.25 -18.58 -14.76
CA ALA A 289 5.89 -19.70 -15.46
C ALA A 289 7.33 -19.40 -15.88
N LYS A 290 7.59 -18.20 -16.43
CA LYS A 290 8.95 -17.71 -16.72
C LYS A 290 9.82 -17.68 -15.47
N MET A 291 9.31 -17.17 -14.35
CA MET A 291 10.07 -17.14 -13.08
C MET A 291 10.36 -18.55 -12.57
N PHE A 292 9.35 -19.43 -12.58
CA PHE A 292 9.48 -20.81 -12.11
C PHE A 292 10.49 -21.63 -12.90
N ALA A 293 10.64 -21.37 -14.21
CA ALA A 293 11.60 -22.06 -15.05
C ALA A 293 13.05 -21.91 -14.54
N ASN A 294 13.36 -20.87 -13.75
CA ASN A 294 14.68 -20.68 -13.13
C ASN A 294 14.91 -21.56 -11.88
N TYR A 295 13.91 -22.32 -11.43
CA TYR A 295 13.97 -23.10 -10.18
C TYR A 295 13.92 -24.61 -10.45
N GLU A 296 14.84 -25.10 -11.29
CA GLU A 296 14.91 -26.50 -11.75
C GLU A 296 14.88 -27.53 -10.60
N LYS A 297 15.42 -27.18 -9.42
CA LYS A 297 15.43 -28.03 -8.23
C LYS A 297 14.05 -28.49 -7.75
N TYR A 298 12.95 -27.90 -8.22
CA TYR A 298 11.58 -28.30 -7.88
C TYR A 298 10.83 -29.06 -8.99
N PHE A 299 11.42 -29.24 -10.18
CA PHE A 299 10.72 -29.82 -11.33
C PHE A 299 10.13 -31.22 -11.09
N HIS A 300 10.75 -32.02 -10.22
CA HIS A 300 10.28 -33.37 -9.83
C HIS A 300 9.35 -33.38 -8.62
N LEU A 301 9.04 -32.23 -8.02
CA LEU A 301 8.29 -32.14 -6.77
C LEU A 301 6.92 -31.48 -6.94
N PHE A 302 6.79 -30.59 -7.93
CA PHE A 302 5.59 -29.77 -8.06
C PHE A 302 4.49 -30.49 -8.83
N ALA A 303 3.25 -30.22 -8.43
CA ALA A 303 2.08 -30.66 -9.15
C ALA A 303 0.91 -29.71 -8.89
N SER A 304 0.04 -29.60 -9.90
CA SER A 304 -1.24 -28.89 -9.75
C SER A 304 -2.40 -29.64 -10.39
N CYS A 305 -2.20 -30.93 -10.72
CA CYS A 305 -3.24 -31.78 -11.29
C CYS A 305 -4.36 -32.02 -10.27
N ASN A 306 -5.60 -31.65 -10.61
CA ASN A 306 -6.76 -31.80 -9.72
C ASN A 306 -7.01 -33.26 -9.31
N ARG A 307 -6.61 -34.24 -10.13
CA ARG A 307 -6.73 -35.68 -9.81
C ARG A 307 -5.89 -36.10 -8.60
N ASN A 308 -4.86 -35.33 -8.21
CA ASN A 308 -4.05 -35.62 -7.02
C ASN A 308 -4.74 -35.28 -5.70
N PHE A 309 -5.76 -34.41 -5.73
CA PHE A 309 -6.38 -33.85 -4.53
C PHE A 309 -7.77 -34.44 -4.24
N ASN A 310 -8.08 -35.59 -4.82
CA ASN A 310 -9.33 -36.31 -4.54
C ASN A 310 -9.31 -36.91 -3.12
N VAL A 311 -10.33 -36.57 -2.33
CA VAL A 311 -10.45 -36.99 -0.91
C VAL A 311 -10.85 -38.45 -0.77
N LEU A 312 -11.56 -39.04 -1.74
CA LEU A 312 -12.10 -40.40 -1.62
C LEU A 312 -11.46 -41.41 -2.59
N GLY A 313 -10.94 -40.99 -3.75
CA GLY A 313 -10.40 -41.88 -4.79
C GLY A 313 -8.96 -42.39 -4.55
N GLU A 314 -8.50 -43.31 -5.40
CA GLU A 314 -7.11 -43.76 -5.45
C GLU A 314 -6.15 -42.61 -5.80
N ARG A 315 -4.94 -42.64 -5.23
CA ARG A 315 -3.90 -41.65 -5.55
C ARG A 315 -3.31 -41.94 -6.92
N GLN A 316 -3.06 -40.88 -7.68
CA GLN A 316 -2.24 -41.01 -8.89
C GLN A 316 -0.84 -41.51 -8.51
N LYS A 317 -0.32 -42.44 -9.31
CA LYS A 317 1.06 -42.93 -9.19
C LYS A 317 2.08 -41.86 -9.62
N THR A 318 1.68 -41.01 -10.56
CA THR A 318 2.50 -39.91 -11.11
C THR A 318 1.98 -38.55 -10.62
N LEU A 319 2.85 -37.53 -10.66
CA LEU A 319 2.48 -36.14 -10.32
C LEU A 319 1.53 -35.50 -11.33
N TRP A 320 1.58 -35.96 -12.59
CA TRP A 320 0.82 -35.42 -13.71
C TRP A 320 0.11 -36.56 -14.44
N CYS A 321 -1.19 -36.39 -14.68
CA CYS A 321 -1.98 -37.36 -15.43
C CYS A 321 -1.82 -37.23 -16.94
N GLY A 322 -1.32 -36.08 -17.41
CA GLY A 322 -1.09 -35.82 -18.84
C GLY A 322 -2.37 -35.74 -19.70
N GLU A 323 -3.55 -35.61 -19.09
CA GLU A 323 -4.84 -35.68 -19.80
C GLU A 323 -5.82 -34.57 -19.40
N CYS A 324 -5.70 -34.02 -18.19
CA CYS A 324 -6.68 -33.04 -17.71
C CYS A 324 -6.37 -31.62 -18.18
N PRO A 325 -7.35 -30.71 -18.17
CA PRO A 325 -7.16 -29.30 -18.55
C PRO A 325 -6.01 -28.61 -17.83
N LYS A 326 -5.81 -28.93 -16.55
CA LYS A 326 -4.73 -28.34 -15.74
C LYS A 326 -3.35 -28.85 -16.15
N CYS A 327 -3.21 -30.11 -16.57
CA CYS A 327 -1.94 -30.62 -17.12
C CYS A 327 -1.60 -29.91 -18.43
N ALA A 328 -2.55 -29.89 -19.37
CA ALA A 328 -2.38 -29.27 -20.69
C ALA A 328 -2.03 -27.78 -20.57
N PHE A 329 -2.74 -27.06 -19.69
CA PHE A 329 -2.51 -25.64 -19.45
C PHE A 329 -1.14 -25.36 -18.82
N VAL A 330 -0.74 -26.08 -17.75
CA VAL A 330 0.57 -25.85 -17.11
C VAL A 330 1.72 -26.22 -18.05
N PHE A 331 1.59 -27.30 -18.81
CA PHE A 331 2.56 -27.67 -19.85
C PHE A 331 2.74 -26.52 -20.85
N LEU A 332 1.63 -25.99 -21.37
CA LEU A 332 1.64 -24.87 -22.31
C LEU A 332 2.29 -23.62 -21.73
N MET A 333 2.01 -23.27 -20.47
CA MET A 333 2.62 -22.11 -19.81
C MET A 333 4.15 -22.25 -19.63
N LEU A 334 4.65 -23.47 -19.43
CA LEU A 334 6.07 -23.77 -19.22
C LEU A 334 6.85 -24.00 -20.52
N ALA A 335 6.18 -24.45 -21.59
CA ALA A 335 6.77 -24.75 -22.90
C ALA A 335 7.67 -23.64 -23.48
N PRO A 336 7.35 -22.34 -23.36
CA PRO A 336 8.24 -21.29 -23.83
C PRO A 336 9.60 -21.24 -23.12
N PHE A 337 9.65 -21.64 -21.85
CA PHE A 337 10.75 -21.31 -20.93
C PHE A 337 11.59 -22.52 -20.52
N ILE A 338 11.05 -23.73 -20.62
CA ILE A 338 11.76 -24.98 -20.30
C ILE A 338 12.16 -25.68 -21.61
N GLU A 339 13.32 -26.35 -21.61
CA GLU A 339 13.76 -27.16 -22.75
C GLU A 339 12.84 -28.36 -23.00
N ARG A 340 12.66 -28.74 -24.27
CA ARG A 340 11.70 -29.77 -24.69
C ARG A 340 11.86 -31.07 -23.90
N ASN A 341 13.08 -31.61 -23.85
CA ASN A 341 13.37 -32.88 -23.15
C ASN A 341 13.09 -32.79 -21.65
N LYS A 342 13.45 -31.67 -21.01
CA LYS A 342 13.18 -31.46 -19.58
C LYS A 342 11.67 -31.36 -19.31
N LEU A 343 10.93 -30.65 -20.15
CA LEU A 343 9.48 -30.51 -19.98
C LEU A 343 8.75 -31.84 -20.20
N THR A 344 9.14 -32.59 -21.22
CA THR A 344 8.62 -33.95 -21.45
C THR A 344 8.92 -34.87 -20.27
N TRP A 345 10.11 -34.79 -19.67
CA TRP A 345 10.44 -35.54 -18.46
C TRP A 345 9.54 -35.19 -17.26
N ILE A 346 9.25 -33.90 -17.03
CA ILE A 346 8.37 -33.45 -15.93
C ILE A 346 6.97 -34.09 -16.04
N PHE A 347 6.41 -34.12 -17.24
CA PHE A 347 5.03 -34.58 -17.49
C PHE A 347 4.94 -36.06 -17.90
N GLY A 348 6.07 -36.73 -18.09
CA GLY A 348 6.17 -38.11 -18.60
C GLY A 348 5.92 -38.26 -20.10
N LYS A 349 5.34 -37.27 -20.77
CA LYS A 349 5.11 -37.25 -22.23
C LYS A 349 5.00 -35.83 -22.78
N ASN A 350 5.11 -35.67 -24.09
CA ASN A 350 4.91 -34.39 -24.77
C ASN A 350 3.41 -34.14 -25.02
N LEU A 351 2.80 -33.25 -24.23
CA LEU A 351 1.36 -32.98 -24.32
C LEU A 351 0.96 -32.20 -25.58
N LEU A 352 1.88 -31.43 -26.18
CA LEU A 352 1.59 -30.71 -27.43
C LEU A 352 1.55 -31.64 -28.65
N ASN A 353 2.15 -32.82 -28.54
CA ASN A 353 2.16 -33.82 -29.61
C ASN A 353 1.09 -34.91 -29.45
N ASP A 354 0.24 -34.82 -28.42
CA ASP A 354 -0.84 -35.79 -28.15
C ASP A 354 -2.12 -35.36 -28.88
N PRO A 355 -2.57 -36.06 -29.95
CA PRO A 355 -3.75 -35.67 -30.71
C PRO A 355 -5.04 -35.67 -29.88
N SER A 356 -5.12 -36.51 -28.83
CA SER A 356 -6.31 -36.61 -27.98
C SER A 356 -6.58 -35.32 -27.19
N LEU A 357 -5.56 -34.48 -26.99
CA LEU A 357 -5.66 -33.22 -26.26
C LEU A 357 -6.05 -32.03 -27.16
N LEU A 358 -6.16 -32.23 -28.47
CA LEU A 358 -6.47 -31.15 -29.40
C LEU A 358 -7.82 -30.44 -29.10
N PRO A 359 -8.93 -31.14 -28.77
CA PRO A 359 -10.17 -30.49 -28.36
C PRO A 359 -9.99 -29.63 -27.11
N LEU A 360 -9.24 -30.14 -26.14
CA LEU A 360 -8.95 -29.44 -24.89
C LEU A 360 -8.10 -28.18 -25.11
N TYR A 361 -7.08 -28.25 -25.96
CA TYR A 361 -6.30 -27.06 -26.32
C TYR A 361 -7.15 -26.04 -27.07
N ASN A 362 -8.09 -26.45 -27.95
CA ASN A 362 -9.06 -25.52 -28.55
C ASN A 362 -9.87 -24.78 -27.48
N ASP A 363 -10.38 -25.46 -26.45
CA ASP A 363 -11.11 -24.82 -25.35
C ASP A 363 -10.21 -23.87 -24.53
N ILE A 364 -8.96 -24.27 -24.23
CA ILE A 364 -7.97 -23.43 -23.50
C ILE A 364 -7.58 -22.17 -24.28
N LEU A 365 -7.52 -22.25 -25.61
CA LEU A 365 -7.18 -21.13 -26.49
C LEU A 365 -8.40 -20.24 -26.83
N GLY A 366 -9.61 -20.64 -26.40
CA GLY A 366 -10.85 -19.91 -26.63
C GLY A 366 -11.47 -20.11 -28.02
N TYR A 367 -11.10 -21.19 -28.72
CA TYR A 367 -11.68 -21.59 -30.01
C TYR A 367 -12.75 -22.66 -29.90
N GLY A 368 -12.88 -23.30 -28.73
CA GLY A 368 -13.86 -24.33 -28.46
C GLY A 368 -15.18 -23.80 -27.87
N LYS A 369 -16.03 -24.70 -27.37
CA LYS A 369 -17.42 -24.38 -26.97
C LYS A 369 -17.50 -23.75 -25.58
N MET A 370 -16.64 -24.18 -24.65
CA MET A 370 -16.68 -23.72 -23.26
C MET A 370 -15.29 -23.80 -22.63
N LYS A 371 -14.89 -22.74 -21.93
CA LYS A 371 -13.64 -22.76 -21.15
C LYS A 371 -13.72 -23.80 -20.02
N PRO A 372 -12.67 -24.62 -19.80
CA PRO A 372 -12.66 -25.56 -18.69
C PRO A 372 -12.77 -24.85 -17.33
N PHE A 373 -13.54 -25.41 -16.40
CA PHE A 373 -13.63 -24.90 -15.01
C PHE A 373 -12.37 -25.19 -14.17
N ASP A 374 -11.40 -25.94 -14.70
CA ASP A 374 -10.20 -26.43 -13.99
C ASP A 374 -9.08 -25.37 -13.79
N CYS A 375 -9.43 -24.18 -13.31
CA CYS A 375 -8.45 -23.17 -12.91
C CYS A 375 -7.37 -22.87 -13.97
N VAL A 376 -7.80 -22.66 -15.22
CA VAL A 376 -6.93 -22.28 -16.34
C VAL A 376 -6.96 -20.76 -16.55
N GLY A 377 -5.82 -20.19 -16.97
CA GLY A 377 -5.61 -18.76 -17.18
C GLY A 377 -6.44 -18.19 -18.34
N THR A 378 -6.12 -16.97 -18.78
CA THR A 378 -6.87 -16.32 -19.88
C THR A 378 -6.60 -16.97 -21.24
N PHE A 379 -7.49 -16.70 -22.20
CA PHE A 379 -7.30 -17.14 -23.59
C PHE A 379 -6.10 -16.43 -24.23
N GLU A 380 -5.89 -15.16 -23.91
CA GLU A 380 -4.75 -14.36 -24.35
C GLU A 380 -3.42 -14.95 -23.87
N GLU A 381 -3.30 -15.29 -22.59
CA GLU A 381 -2.09 -15.93 -22.06
C GLU A 381 -1.79 -17.25 -22.77
N SER A 382 -2.82 -18.08 -22.97
CA SER A 382 -2.70 -19.37 -23.63
C SER A 382 -2.22 -19.24 -25.08
N ARG A 383 -2.76 -18.27 -25.83
CA ARG A 383 -2.33 -17.98 -27.20
C ARG A 383 -0.90 -17.46 -27.26
N VAL A 384 -0.51 -16.55 -26.35
CA VAL A 384 0.87 -16.05 -26.27
C VAL A 384 1.84 -17.18 -25.91
N ALA A 385 1.48 -18.05 -24.97
CA ALA A 385 2.30 -19.20 -24.61
C ALA A 385 2.48 -20.16 -25.79
N LEU A 386 1.40 -20.48 -26.53
CA LEU A 386 1.48 -21.31 -27.74
C LEU A 386 2.42 -20.68 -28.79
N PHE A 387 2.24 -19.38 -29.06
CA PHE A 387 3.09 -18.65 -29.98
C PHE A 387 4.57 -18.66 -29.58
N LEU A 388 4.90 -18.41 -28.31
CA LEU A 388 6.27 -18.43 -27.84
C LEU A 388 6.89 -19.83 -27.85
N ALA A 389 6.10 -20.85 -27.53
CA ALA A 389 6.52 -22.25 -27.56
C ALA A 389 6.76 -22.78 -28.98
N SER A 390 6.21 -22.13 -30.02
CA SER A 390 6.42 -22.53 -31.42
C SER A 390 7.90 -22.64 -31.81
N LYS A 391 8.80 -21.88 -31.17
CA LYS A 391 10.25 -21.96 -31.39
C LYS A 391 10.84 -23.35 -31.09
N LYS A 392 10.25 -24.08 -30.14
CA LYS A 392 10.74 -25.40 -29.67
C LYS A 392 9.87 -26.57 -30.12
N PHE A 393 8.59 -26.31 -30.41
CA PHE A 393 7.56 -27.34 -30.62
C PHE A 393 6.86 -27.24 -32.00
N LYS A 394 7.44 -26.53 -32.99
CA LYS A 394 6.81 -26.20 -34.29
C LYS A 394 6.11 -27.37 -35.00
N GLN A 395 6.65 -28.58 -34.90
CA GLN A 395 6.19 -29.78 -35.59
C GLN A 395 5.14 -30.59 -34.81
N ASP A 396 4.83 -30.21 -33.57
CA ASP A 396 3.88 -30.97 -32.75
C ASP A 396 2.43 -30.77 -33.22
N VAL A 397 1.60 -31.81 -33.07
CA VAL A 397 0.21 -31.86 -33.55
C VAL A 397 -0.62 -30.62 -33.16
N VAL A 398 -0.57 -30.21 -31.89
CA VAL A 398 -1.32 -29.03 -31.40
C VAL A 398 -0.80 -27.74 -32.03
N MET A 399 0.51 -27.64 -32.27
CA MET A 399 1.13 -26.46 -32.88
C MET A 399 0.71 -26.34 -34.34
N LEU A 400 0.82 -27.41 -35.12
CA LEU A 400 0.41 -27.42 -36.52
C LEU A 400 -1.08 -27.07 -36.68
N ALA A 401 -1.94 -27.58 -35.79
CA ALA A 401 -3.38 -27.37 -35.88
C ALA A 401 -3.84 -25.96 -35.41
N LEU A 402 -3.23 -25.40 -34.37
CA LEU A 402 -3.78 -24.23 -33.67
C LEU A 402 -2.95 -22.95 -33.80
N LEU A 403 -1.64 -23.05 -34.04
CA LEU A 403 -0.79 -21.86 -34.24
C LEU A 403 -1.27 -20.97 -35.41
N PRO A 404 -1.69 -21.52 -36.58
CA PRO A 404 -2.20 -20.68 -37.69
C PRO A 404 -3.47 -19.89 -37.36
N LYS A 405 -4.23 -20.30 -36.32
CA LYS A 405 -5.46 -19.61 -35.91
C LYS A 405 -5.20 -18.36 -35.06
N ILE A 406 -3.96 -18.15 -34.61
CA ILE A 406 -3.62 -17.02 -33.73
C ILE A 406 -3.42 -15.75 -34.56
N LYS A 407 -4.26 -14.74 -34.28
CA LYS A 407 -4.18 -13.39 -34.87
C LYS A 407 -3.76 -12.38 -33.80
N ASN A 408 -3.18 -11.24 -34.22
CA ASN A 408 -2.86 -10.08 -33.35
C ASN A 408 -1.91 -10.33 -32.16
N ILE A 409 -0.97 -11.26 -32.30
CA ILE A 409 -0.14 -11.72 -31.17
C ILE A 409 0.79 -10.64 -30.57
N LYS A 410 1.30 -9.71 -31.40
CA LYS A 410 2.23 -8.65 -30.95
C LYS A 410 1.61 -7.79 -29.85
N GLN A 411 0.34 -7.42 -30.01
CA GLN A 411 -0.39 -6.62 -29.02
C GLN A 411 -0.63 -7.42 -27.73
N SER A 412 -0.99 -8.71 -27.85
CA SER A 412 -1.20 -9.58 -26.68
C SER A 412 0.08 -9.84 -25.90
N LEU A 413 1.23 -9.91 -26.56
CA LEU A 413 2.51 -10.21 -25.93
C LEU A 413 2.90 -9.15 -24.88
N GLY A 414 2.83 -7.86 -25.22
CA GLY A 414 3.09 -6.79 -24.25
C GLY A 414 2.12 -6.85 -23.06
N LYS A 415 0.82 -7.05 -23.34
CA LYS A 415 -0.24 -7.08 -22.33
C LYS A 415 -0.09 -8.21 -21.32
N VAL A 416 0.32 -9.42 -21.73
CA VAL A 416 0.39 -10.56 -20.79
C VAL A 416 1.64 -10.56 -19.92
N PHE A 417 2.70 -9.82 -20.28
CA PHE A 417 3.90 -9.67 -19.44
C PHE A 417 3.90 -8.40 -18.60
N GLN A 418 2.97 -7.47 -18.86
CA GLN A 418 2.85 -6.24 -18.09
C GLN A 418 2.56 -6.53 -16.61
N VAL A 419 2.97 -5.60 -15.76
CA VAL A 419 2.68 -5.63 -14.33
C VAL A 419 1.40 -4.85 -14.07
N PHE A 420 0.53 -5.42 -13.24
CA PHE A 420 -0.76 -4.82 -12.90
C PHE A 420 -0.72 -4.19 -11.52
N SER A 421 -1.60 -3.22 -11.30
CA SER A 421 -1.80 -2.64 -9.97
C SER A 421 -2.30 -3.71 -8.98
N ALA A 422 -1.63 -3.80 -7.84
CA ALA A 422 -1.97 -4.69 -6.74
C ALA A 422 -2.12 -3.85 -5.45
N PRO A 423 -3.26 -3.20 -5.22
CA PRO A 423 -3.42 -2.23 -4.13
C PRO A 423 -3.35 -2.86 -2.74
N THR A 424 -3.63 -4.16 -2.62
CA THR A 424 -3.56 -4.94 -1.38
C THR A 424 -2.15 -5.43 -1.04
N LEU A 425 -1.22 -5.40 -2.01
CA LEU A 425 0.17 -5.82 -1.84
C LEU A 425 0.94 -4.75 -1.06
N PRO A 426 1.47 -5.03 0.15
CA PRO A 426 2.17 -4.02 0.93
C PRO A 426 3.42 -3.52 0.21
N SER A 427 3.74 -2.22 0.37
CA SER A 427 4.82 -1.55 -0.36
C SER A 427 6.19 -2.23 -0.26
N ARG A 428 6.48 -2.89 0.87
CA ARG A 428 7.69 -3.72 1.09
C ARG A 428 7.87 -4.86 0.08
N PHE A 429 6.79 -5.38 -0.49
CA PHE A 429 6.83 -6.56 -1.37
C PHE A 429 6.63 -6.22 -2.86
N LYS A 430 6.23 -4.98 -3.20
CA LYS A 430 5.87 -4.57 -4.58
C LYS A 430 7.03 -4.72 -5.58
N LEU A 431 8.28 -4.64 -5.12
CA LEU A 431 9.47 -4.75 -5.97
C LEU A 431 9.91 -6.20 -6.26
N LEU A 432 9.30 -7.20 -5.60
CA LEU A 432 9.68 -8.60 -5.79
C LEU A 432 9.18 -9.13 -7.14
N GLY A 433 10.05 -9.84 -7.86
CA GLY A 433 9.75 -10.44 -9.17
C GLY A 433 9.72 -9.44 -10.34
N LEU A 434 10.16 -8.21 -10.10
CA LEU A 434 10.38 -7.21 -11.16
C LEU A 434 11.78 -7.36 -11.78
N GLU A 435 11.91 -6.93 -13.03
CA GLU A 435 13.15 -6.92 -13.81
C GLU A 435 13.56 -5.49 -14.20
N LYS A 436 12.58 -4.62 -14.55
CA LYS A 436 12.84 -3.26 -15.05
C LYS A 436 11.98 -2.22 -14.33
N VAL A 437 12.62 -1.28 -13.65
CA VAL A 437 11.93 -0.21 -12.91
C VAL A 437 12.40 1.16 -13.33
N GLY A 438 11.52 2.16 -13.23
CA GLY A 438 11.83 3.55 -13.47
C GLY A 438 11.84 4.38 -12.19
N ILE A 439 12.74 5.35 -12.10
CA ILE A 439 12.66 6.43 -11.11
C ILE A 439 12.11 7.65 -11.84
N LEU A 440 10.90 8.07 -11.48
CA LEU A 440 10.21 9.19 -12.13
C LEU A 440 10.43 10.47 -11.33
N GLY A 441 11.24 11.37 -11.91
CA GLY A 441 11.88 12.51 -11.26
C GLY A 441 13.12 12.08 -10.46
N TYR A 442 14.24 12.78 -10.66
CA TYR A 442 15.53 12.36 -10.10
C TYR A 442 15.95 13.20 -8.89
N ALA A 443 16.08 14.52 -9.03
CA ALA A 443 16.37 15.48 -7.94
C ALA A 443 17.30 14.93 -6.81
N ARG A 444 17.09 15.31 -5.55
CA ARG A 444 17.80 14.75 -4.38
C ARG A 444 17.22 13.38 -3.97
N GLU A 445 15.89 13.26 -3.93
CA GLU A 445 15.17 12.05 -3.49
C GLU A 445 15.39 10.85 -4.43
N GLY A 446 15.33 11.06 -5.75
CA GLY A 446 15.56 10.00 -6.74
C GLY A 446 17.01 9.52 -6.77
N LYS A 447 18.01 10.37 -6.50
CA LYS A 447 19.41 9.94 -6.30
C LYS A 447 19.55 8.95 -5.14
N VAL A 448 18.93 9.25 -3.99
CA VAL A 448 18.94 8.35 -2.83
C VAL A 448 18.14 7.07 -3.12
N THR A 449 17.03 7.20 -3.84
CA THR A 449 16.20 6.07 -4.29
C THR A 449 17.00 5.12 -5.19
N GLU A 450 17.76 5.63 -6.15
CA GLU A 450 18.62 4.81 -7.01
C GLU A 450 19.66 4.03 -6.20
N LYS A 451 20.34 4.70 -5.25
CA LYS A 451 21.27 4.03 -4.34
C LYS A 451 20.59 2.93 -3.52
N TYR A 452 19.37 3.20 -3.04
CA TYR A 452 18.60 2.24 -2.24
C TYR A 452 18.24 1.01 -3.08
N LEU A 453 17.77 1.21 -4.32
CA LEU A 453 17.42 0.12 -5.23
C LEU A 453 18.65 -0.71 -5.61
N LYS A 454 19.78 -0.08 -5.95
CA LYS A 454 21.03 -0.79 -6.26
C LYS A 454 21.52 -1.65 -5.10
N LYS A 455 21.38 -1.17 -3.85
CA LYS A 455 21.78 -1.90 -2.66
C LYS A 455 20.86 -3.08 -2.33
N ASN A 456 19.54 -2.86 -2.35
CA ASN A 456 18.57 -3.85 -1.83
C ASN A 456 18.00 -4.77 -2.93
N TYR A 457 18.06 -4.34 -4.19
CA TYR A 457 17.51 -5.03 -5.35
C TYR A 457 18.50 -5.00 -6.54
N PRO A 458 19.71 -5.57 -6.40
CA PRO A 458 20.79 -5.44 -7.39
C PRO A 458 20.49 -6.06 -8.77
N HIS A 459 19.47 -6.92 -8.85
CA HIS A 459 19.01 -7.52 -10.10
C HIS A 459 18.16 -6.58 -10.96
N LEU A 460 17.63 -5.50 -10.39
CA LEU A 460 16.75 -4.57 -11.11
C LEU A 460 17.53 -3.72 -12.10
N LYS A 461 17.04 -3.67 -13.33
CA LYS A 461 17.47 -2.69 -14.32
C LYS A 461 16.74 -1.37 -14.05
N ILE A 462 17.47 -0.35 -13.64
CA ILE A 462 16.92 0.96 -13.25
C ILE A 462 17.04 1.94 -14.42
N LYS A 463 15.93 2.55 -14.82
CA LYS A 463 15.88 3.67 -15.76
C LYS A 463 15.53 4.96 -15.01
N ILE A 464 16.23 6.05 -15.29
CA ILE A 464 15.89 7.37 -14.73
C ILE A 464 15.05 8.11 -15.76
N LEU A 465 13.85 8.53 -15.34
CA LEU A 465 12.89 9.27 -16.16
C LEU A 465 12.77 10.68 -15.58
N ASP A 466 13.44 11.65 -16.19
CA ASP A 466 13.49 13.03 -15.71
C ASP A 466 13.51 14.00 -16.91
N GLN A 467 12.71 15.06 -16.81
CA GLN A 467 12.57 16.07 -17.87
C GLN A 467 13.90 16.74 -18.23
N ALA A 468 14.83 16.87 -17.28
CA ALA A 468 16.14 17.46 -17.53
C ALA A 468 17.04 16.55 -18.39
N ARG A 469 16.72 15.27 -18.51
CA ARG A 469 17.49 14.30 -19.32
C ARG A 469 16.83 14.01 -20.66
N ASP A 470 15.51 14.01 -20.69
CA ASP A 470 14.72 13.67 -21.86
C ASP A 470 13.37 14.40 -21.80
N LYS A 471 13.04 15.17 -22.83
CA LYS A 471 11.76 15.87 -22.91
C LYS A 471 10.57 14.90 -23.03
N ASN A 472 10.81 13.71 -23.58
CA ASN A 472 9.81 12.65 -23.78
C ASN A 472 9.82 11.58 -22.68
N TYR A 473 10.47 11.85 -21.54
CA TYR A 473 10.63 10.88 -20.43
C TYR A 473 9.33 10.23 -19.94
N LEU A 474 8.17 10.88 -20.13
CA LEU A 474 6.87 10.37 -19.75
C LEU A 474 6.37 9.25 -20.68
N GLU A 475 6.83 9.17 -21.92
CA GLU A 475 6.42 8.12 -22.86
C GLU A 475 7.18 6.82 -22.59
N GLU A 476 8.45 6.95 -22.22
CA GLU A 476 9.34 5.84 -21.84
C GLU A 476 8.85 5.01 -20.64
N GLN A 477 7.89 5.53 -19.86
CA GLN A 477 7.23 4.79 -18.77
C GLN A 477 6.66 3.45 -19.26
N MET A 478 6.12 3.41 -20.48
CA MET A 478 5.45 2.22 -21.03
C MET A 478 6.41 1.05 -21.33
N ASN A 479 7.71 1.32 -21.39
CA ASN A 479 8.76 0.33 -21.60
C ASN A 479 9.25 -0.33 -20.29
N LEU A 480 8.70 0.09 -19.16
CA LEU A 480 9.07 -0.34 -17.82
C LEU A 480 7.92 -1.09 -17.15
N GLU A 481 8.23 -1.78 -16.06
CA GLU A 481 7.26 -2.60 -15.34
C GLU A 481 6.65 -1.87 -14.14
N PHE A 482 7.43 -0.98 -13.52
CA PHE A 482 7.05 -0.32 -12.29
C PHE A 482 7.81 0.99 -12.11
N LEU A 483 7.20 1.95 -11.41
CA LEU A 483 7.84 3.23 -11.11
C LEU A 483 8.02 3.48 -9.62
N ILE A 484 9.11 4.16 -9.29
CA ILE A 484 9.28 4.85 -8.02
C ILE A 484 9.13 6.34 -8.32
N LYS A 485 7.98 6.89 -7.96
CA LYS A 485 7.62 8.30 -8.16
C LYS A 485 8.23 9.15 -7.06
N THR A 486 8.89 10.23 -7.43
CA THR A 486 9.32 11.28 -6.49
C THR A 486 8.20 12.26 -6.20
N SER A 487 8.24 12.89 -5.03
CA SER A 487 7.17 13.79 -4.56
C SER A 487 6.88 14.97 -5.50
N GLY A 488 7.84 15.45 -6.29
CA GLY A 488 7.61 16.56 -7.22
C GLY A 488 6.76 16.23 -8.45
N ILE A 489 6.47 14.94 -8.71
CA ILE A 489 5.73 14.51 -9.90
C ILE A 489 4.25 14.27 -9.57
N PRO A 490 3.31 15.01 -10.21
CA PRO A 490 1.88 14.79 -10.06
C PRO A 490 1.46 13.37 -10.41
N LYS A 491 0.50 12.83 -9.66
CA LYS A 491 -0.06 11.49 -9.90
C LYS A 491 -0.65 11.35 -11.30
N SER A 492 -1.24 12.41 -11.85
CA SER A 492 -1.82 12.45 -13.21
C SER A 492 -0.80 12.20 -14.33
N LYS A 493 0.50 12.34 -14.07
CA LYS A 493 1.57 12.04 -15.05
C LYS A 493 1.99 10.56 -15.10
N VAL A 494 1.51 9.73 -14.17
CA VAL A 494 1.93 8.34 -14.03
C VAL A 494 1.00 7.41 -14.81
N LYS A 495 1.56 6.59 -15.71
CA LYS A 495 0.78 5.72 -16.61
C LYS A 495 0.82 4.22 -16.28
N ILE A 496 1.77 3.80 -15.43
CA ILE A 496 1.98 2.39 -15.04
C ILE A 496 2.00 2.25 -13.50
N PRO A 497 1.92 1.03 -12.94
CA PRO A 497 1.96 0.84 -11.49
C PRO A 497 3.20 1.48 -10.83
N TYR A 498 3.02 2.03 -9.62
CA TYR A 498 4.08 2.77 -8.95
C TYR A 498 4.01 2.68 -7.42
N THR A 499 5.11 3.09 -6.78
CA THR A 499 5.21 3.43 -5.35
C THR A 499 6.00 4.72 -5.18
N THR A 500 6.24 5.16 -3.96
CA THR A 500 7.05 6.35 -3.63
C THR A 500 8.20 6.00 -2.69
N ALA A 501 9.24 6.83 -2.70
CA ALA A 501 10.34 6.70 -1.74
C ALA A 501 9.85 6.78 -0.28
N THR A 502 8.83 7.61 -0.02
CA THR A 502 8.13 7.69 1.28
C THR A 502 7.55 6.35 1.70
N ASN A 503 6.79 5.69 0.83
CA ASN A 503 6.19 4.39 1.15
C ASN A 503 7.24 3.29 1.33
N LEU A 504 8.33 3.31 0.56
CA LEU A 504 9.45 2.38 0.74
C LEU A 504 10.17 2.60 2.09
N PHE A 505 10.30 3.85 2.54
CA PHE A 505 10.84 4.13 3.87
C PHE A 505 9.93 3.60 4.98
N PHE A 506 8.65 3.96 4.97
CA PHE A 506 7.73 3.55 6.03
C PHE A 506 7.49 2.04 6.06
N SER A 507 7.60 1.35 4.91
CA SER A 507 7.41 -0.10 4.84
C SER A 507 8.55 -0.89 5.49
N GLU A 508 9.76 -0.34 5.54
CA GLU A 508 10.94 -0.95 6.17
C GLU A 508 11.23 -0.40 7.58
N ASN A 509 10.72 0.79 7.90
CA ASN A 509 11.02 1.46 9.16
C ASN A 509 10.34 0.79 10.36
N LYS A 510 11.13 0.54 11.42
CA LYS A 510 10.66 0.03 12.71
C LYS A 510 10.80 1.04 13.85
N ASN A 511 11.56 2.12 13.64
CA ASN A 511 11.79 3.15 14.62
C ASN A 511 10.52 3.98 14.86
N PHE A 512 10.41 4.55 16.06
CA PHE A 512 9.30 5.44 16.40
C PHE A 512 9.34 6.71 15.55
N THR A 513 8.20 7.12 15.01
CA THR A 513 8.10 8.24 14.06
C THR A 513 7.19 9.36 14.56
N ILE A 514 7.63 10.60 14.37
CA ILE A 514 6.85 11.81 14.58
C ILE A 514 6.77 12.53 13.24
N GLY A 515 5.61 12.50 12.58
CA GLY A 515 5.40 13.19 11.31
C GLY A 515 4.72 14.52 11.49
N VAL A 516 5.26 15.58 10.87
CA VAL A 516 4.73 16.94 10.95
C VAL A 516 4.32 17.41 9.56
N THR A 517 3.08 17.89 9.44
CA THR A 517 2.55 18.52 8.22
C THR A 517 1.70 19.76 8.52
N GLY A 518 1.35 20.49 7.47
CA GLY A 518 0.63 21.76 7.52
C GLY A 518 0.89 22.62 6.27
N SER A 519 0.09 23.64 6.02
CA SER A 519 0.40 24.61 4.97
C SER A 519 1.66 25.41 5.37
N LYS A 520 1.69 25.95 6.58
CA LYS A 520 2.81 26.73 7.14
C LYS A 520 3.33 26.16 8.47
N GLY A 521 4.54 26.53 8.86
CA GLY A 521 5.13 26.17 10.18
C GLY A 521 5.79 24.79 10.28
N LYS A 522 5.58 23.89 9.30
CA LYS A 522 6.10 22.51 9.29
C LYS A 522 7.56 22.39 9.73
N SER A 523 8.46 23.08 9.01
CA SER A 523 9.90 22.97 9.23
C SER A 523 10.33 23.50 10.59
N THR A 524 9.69 24.59 11.07
CA THR A 524 9.95 25.14 12.40
C THR A 524 9.50 24.16 13.48
N THR A 525 8.29 23.62 13.39
CA THR A 525 7.77 22.68 14.39
C THR A 525 8.57 21.38 14.41
N ALA A 526 8.90 20.81 13.25
CA ALA A 526 9.74 19.60 13.18
C ALA A 526 11.13 19.84 13.80
N SER A 527 11.75 20.98 13.50
CA SER A 527 13.06 21.34 14.08
C SER A 527 12.96 21.60 15.59
N LEU A 528 11.89 22.25 16.08
CA LEU A 528 11.66 22.45 17.51
C LEU A 528 11.50 21.12 18.26
N ILE A 529 10.70 20.19 17.71
CA ILE A 529 10.54 18.85 18.30
C ILE A 529 11.89 18.14 18.35
N TYR A 530 12.67 18.20 17.26
CA TYR A 530 14.01 17.64 17.21
C TYR A 530 14.92 18.23 18.31
N GLU A 531 15.03 19.55 18.42
CA GLU A 531 15.90 20.20 19.41
C GLU A 531 15.46 19.96 20.86
N ILE A 532 14.14 19.94 21.12
CA ILE A 532 13.60 19.61 22.46
C ILE A 532 13.99 18.18 22.86
N LEU A 533 13.72 17.21 21.98
CA LEU A 533 14.01 15.81 22.27
C LEU A 533 15.52 15.55 22.38
N LYS A 534 16.32 16.16 21.49
CA LYS A 534 17.78 16.10 21.53
C LYS A 534 18.34 16.67 22.83
N SER A 535 17.92 17.87 23.22
CA SER A 535 18.32 18.52 24.48
C SER A 535 17.91 17.71 25.71
N ALA A 536 16.84 16.92 25.60
CA ALA A 536 16.39 16.02 26.65
C ALA A 536 17.18 14.70 26.73
N GLY A 537 18.15 14.46 25.85
CA GLY A 537 18.99 13.28 25.79
C GLY A 537 18.43 12.14 24.93
N LYS A 538 17.34 12.36 24.17
CA LYS A 538 16.82 11.36 23.24
C LYS A 538 17.68 11.28 21.99
N LYS A 539 17.85 10.08 21.46
CA LYS A 539 18.47 9.86 20.14
C LYS A 539 17.43 10.20 19.08
N VAL A 540 17.70 11.24 18.29
CA VAL A 540 16.75 11.75 17.31
C VAL A 540 17.42 12.03 15.97
N ARG A 541 16.64 11.87 14.90
CA ARG A 541 17.03 12.24 13.54
C ARG A 541 15.93 13.02 12.85
N LEU A 542 16.35 14.01 12.06
CA LEU A 542 15.45 14.81 11.24
C LEU A 542 15.48 14.32 9.79
N LEU A 543 14.33 13.96 9.25
CA LEU A 543 14.15 13.35 7.92
C LEU A 543 13.02 14.03 7.14
N GLY A 544 12.94 13.71 5.84
CA GLY A 544 11.84 14.11 4.97
C GLY A 544 12.19 15.32 4.10
N ASN A 545 11.31 16.31 4.08
CA ASN A 545 11.53 17.55 3.32
C ASN A 545 12.72 18.38 3.83
N ILE A 546 13.05 18.24 5.12
CA ILE A 546 14.23 18.85 5.74
C ILE A 546 15.13 17.76 6.33
N GLY A 547 16.40 18.09 6.52
CA GLY A 547 17.41 17.11 6.93
C GLY A 547 17.77 16.16 5.78
N ASN A 548 17.72 14.85 6.04
CA ASN A 548 18.07 13.81 5.07
C ASN A 548 16.83 13.22 4.39
N PRO A 549 16.89 12.92 3.07
CA PRO A 549 15.92 12.07 2.41
C PRO A 549 15.69 10.79 3.20
N MET A 550 14.43 10.39 3.35
CA MET A 550 14.04 9.30 4.25
C MET A 550 14.79 7.98 3.98
N LEU A 551 14.95 7.59 2.71
CA LEU A 551 15.65 6.36 2.33
C LEU A 551 17.15 6.36 2.64
N GLU A 552 17.74 7.52 2.94
CA GLU A 552 19.16 7.62 3.29
C GLU A 552 19.47 6.86 4.60
N ILE A 553 18.46 6.69 5.46
CA ILE A 553 18.58 5.93 6.71
C ILE A 553 19.05 4.50 6.48
N SER A 554 18.73 3.91 5.32
CA SER A 554 19.10 2.54 4.96
C SER A 554 20.62 2.34 4.85
N PHE A 555 21.40 3.42 4.78
CA PHE A 555 22.86 3.39 4.74
C PHE A 555 23.50 3.74 6.09
N GLN A 556 22.73 4.23 7.06
CA GLN A 556 23.24 4.85 8.28
C GLN A 556 23.03 3.99 9.55
N LYS A 557 22.53 2.75 9.41
CA LYS A 557 22.29 1.76 10.49
C LYS A 557 21.71 2.40 11.77
N PRO A 558 20.44 2.84 11.76
CA PRO A 558 19.85 3.51 12.92
C PRO A 558 19.78 2.58 14.14
N LYS A 559 19.89 3.17 15.33
CA LYS A 559 19.69 2.41 16.59
C LYS A 559 18.19 2.15 16.79
N PRO A 560 17.75 1.01 17.35
CA PRO A 560 16.32 0.72 17.51
C PRO A 560 15.55 1.73 18.36
N ASP A 561 16.22 2.41 19.30
CA ASP A 561 15.63 3.40 20.21
C ASP A 561 15.68 4.84 19.66
N GLU A 562 16.19 5.03 18.45
CA GLU A 562 16.23 6.33 17.78
C GLU A 562 14.83 6.74 17.31
N ILE A 563 14.46 8.01 17.51
CA ILE A 563 13.18 8.59 17.10
C ILE A 563 13.39 9.41 15.82
N PHE A 564 12.54 9.19 14.82
CA PHE A 564 12.57 9.92 13.56
C PHE A 564 11.52 11.03 13.53
N ILE A 565 11.98 12.27 13.44
CA ILE A 565 11.13 13.44 13.23
C ILE A 565 11.10 13.71 11.73
N ILE A 566 9.93 13.66 11.12
CA ILE A 566 9.75 13.63 9.68
C ILE A 566 8.88 14.81 9.24
N GLU A 567 9.43 15.71 8.43
CA GLU A 567 8.62 16.71 7.74
C GLU A 567 7.97 16.09 6.49
N LEU A 568 6.63 16.06 6.47
CA LEU A 568 5.84 15.47 5.38
C LEU A 568 5.08 16.54 4.59
N SER A 569 5.38 16.65 3.29
CA SER A 569 4.66 17.53 2.36
C SER A 569 3.30 16.96 1.96
N SER A 570 2.42 17.78 1.38
CA SER A 570 1.17 17.27 0.79
C SER A 570 1.44 16.31 -0.36
N TYR A 571 2.51 16.52 -1.13
CA TYR A 571 2.89 15.65 -2.24
C TYR A 571 3.29 14.23 -1.79
N MET A 572 4.01 14.13 -0.68
CA MET A 572 4.33 12.83 -0.08
C MET A 572 3.09 12.15 0.51
N LEU A 573 2.20 12.94 1.13
CA LEU A 573 1.00 12.43 1.80
C LEU A 573 -0.14 12.05 0.83
N GLU A 574 -0.14 12.55 -0.40
CA GLU A 574 -1.09 12.16 -1.45
C GLU A 574 -1.08 10.65 -1.70
N ASP A 575 0.12 10.07 -1.76
CA ASP A 575 0.35 8.65 -2.07
C ASP A 575 0.64 7.78 -0.84
N ILE A 576 0.60 8.34 0.37
CA ILE A 576 1.08 7.64 1.56
C ILE A 576 0.17 6.43 1.89
N GLU A 577 0.80 5.33 2.28
CA GLU A 577 0.13 4.09 2.72
C GLU A 577 0.34 3.80 4.21
N TYR A 578 0.91 4.77 4.93
CA TYR A 578 1.37 4.65 6.31
C TYR A 578 1.10 5.94 7.09
N SER A 579 1.08 5.83 8.40
CA SER A 579 1.01 6.97 9.31
C SER A 579 2.15 6.91 10.32
N PRO A 580 2.67 8.06 10.75
CA PRO A 580 3.63 8.12 11.83
C PRO A 580 2.95 7.80 13.18
N ASN A 581 3.75 7.39 14.16
CA ASN A 581 3.24 7.10 15.51
C ASN A 581 2.66 8.33 16.20
N ILE A 582 3.29 9.49 16.01
CA ILE A 582 2.69 10.78 16.34
C ILE A 582 2.54 11.57 15.05
N ALA A 583 1.31 11.88 14.66
CA ALA A 583 0.99 12.70 13.49
C ALA A 583 0.58 14.11 13.95
N VAL A 584 1.25 15.14 13.44
CA VAL A 584 0.97 16.54 13.76
C VAL A 584 0.53 17.28 12.50
N LEU A 585 -0.72 17.74 12.47
CA LEU A 585 -1.22 18.67 11.46
C LEU A 585 -1.33 20.06 12.10
N LEU A 586 -0.63 21.05 11.55
CA LEU A 586 -0.58 22.40 12.13
C LEU A 586 -1.74 23.31 11.72
N ASN A 587 -1.94 23.44 10.40
CA ASN A 587 -2.90 24.35 9.79
C ASN A 587 -3.17 23.94 8.33
N LEU A 588 -4.30 24.39 7.79
CA LEU A 588 -4.71 24.20 6.41
C LEU A 588 -5.11 25.57 5.82
N PHE A 589 -4.32 26.03 4.87
CA PHE A 589 -4.57 27.23 4.05
C PHE A 589 -4.38 26.88 2.57
N PRO A 590 -5.09 27.55 1.63
CA PRO A 590 -4.96 27.27 0.20
C PRO A 590 -3.49 27.37 -0.26
N ASP A 591 -2.96 26.31 -0.85
CA ASP A 591 -1.63 26.28 -1.47
C ASP A 591 -1.55 25.12 -2.48
N HIS A 592 -0.59 25.17 -3.41
CA HIS A 592 -0.28 24.08 -4.35
C HIS A 592 -1.47 23.50 -5.15
N MET A 593 -2.51 24.30 -5.42
CA MET A 593 -3.74 23.84 -6.09
C MET A 593 -3.49 23.36 -7.53
N ASN A 594 -2.48 23.91 -8.20
CA ASN A 594 -2.04 23.49 -9.53
C ASN A 594 -1.55 22.03 -9.57
N TYR A 595 -0.94 21.54 -8.49
CA TYR A 595 -0.51 20.15 -8.37
C TYR A 595 -1.68 19.24 -7.98
N HIS A 596 -2.50 19.67 -7.00
CA HIS A 596 -3.54 18.83 -6.41
C HIS A 596 -4.88 18.89 -7.17
N GLU A 597 -4.96 19.70 -8.23
CA GLU A 597 -6.19 19.90 -9.02
C GLU A 597 -7.36 20.39 -8.13
N GLY A 598 -7.06 21.23 -7.15
CA GLY A 598 -8.04 21.83 -6.24
C GLY A 598 -7.66 21.83 -4.76
N ILE A 599 -8.33 22.70 -4.00
CA ILE A 599 -8.10 22.89 -2.56
C ILE A 599 -8.54 21.67 -1.72
N GLU A 600 -9.64 21.02 -2.10
CA GLU A 600 -10.16 19.85 -1.39
C GLU A 600 -9.17 18.68 -1.44
N ASN A 601 -8.61 18.42 -2.62
CA ASN A 601 -7.59 17.39 -2.83
C ASN A 601 -6.32 17.71 -2.04
N TYR A 602 -5.88 18.97 -2.00
CA TYR A 602 -4.74 19.39 -1.21
C TYR A 602 -4.96 19.16 0.31
N TYR A 603 -6.15 19.49 0.83
CA TYR A 603 -6.50 19.25 2.23
C TYR A 603 -6.64 17.76 2.54
N LYS A 604 -7.23 16.99 1.63
CA LYS A 604 -7.32 15.53 1.72
C LYS A 604 -5.94 14.90 1.76
N ALA A 605 -5.03 15.32 0.89
CA ALA A 605 -3.65 14.84 0.86
C ALA A 605 -2.98 15.04 2.23
N LYS A 606 -3.08 16.22 2.85
CA LYS A 606 -2.51 16.43 4.20
C LYS A 606 -3.18 15.60 5.28
N ASN A 607 -4.49 15.43 5.21
CA ASN A 607 -5.23 14.60 6.16
C ASN A 607 -4.85 13.12 6.09
N ASN A 608 -4.28 12.64 4.98
CA ASN A 608 -3.80 11.27 4.87
C ASN A 608 -2.71 10.92 5.90
N ILE A 609 -2.05 11.91 6.53
CA ILE A 609 -1.10 11.65 7.63
C ILE A 609 -1.73 10.84 8.78
N PHE A 610 -3.05 10.93 8.97
CA PHE A 610 -3.79 10.20 10.02
C PHE A 610 -4.42 8.88 9.52
N LYS A 611 -4.50 8.67 8.20
CA LYS A 611 -5.37 7.65 7.58
C LYS A 611 -5.03 6.21 7.96
N PHE A 612 -3.78 5.94 8.30
CA PHE A 612 -3.27 4.61 8.61
C PHE A 612 -2.77 4.49 10.06
N GLN A 613 -3.16 5.43 10.93
CA GLN A 613 -2.87 5.33 12.36
C GLN A 613 -3.53 4.08 12.95
N LYS A 614 -2.82 3.48 13.89
CA LYS A 614 -3.22 2.28 14.62
C LYS A 614 -3.59 2.65 16.05
N LEU A 615 -4.19 1.71 16.77
CA LEU A 615 -4.43 1.90 18.20
C LEU A 615 -3.10 2.10 18.94
N GLY A 616 -3.00 3.19 19.70
CA GLY A 616 -1.79 3.65 20.38
C GLY A 616 -1.03 4.77 19.66
N ASP A 617 -1.30 5.01 18.37
CA ASP A 617 -0.79 6.19 17.67
C ASP A 617 -1.57 7.45 18.07
N ILE A 618 -0.93 8.61 17.96
CA ILE A 618 -1.46 9.88 18.48
C ILE A 618 -1.66 10.88 17.33
N ALA A 619 -2.89 11.41 17.21
CA ALA A 619 -3.24 12.46 16.26
C ALA A 619 -3.28 13.83 16.95
N LEU A 620 -2.43 14.76 16.51
CA LEU A 620 -2.40 16.14 17.00
C LEU A 620 -2.90 17.09 15.91
N ARG A 621 -3.94 17.87 16.24
CA ARG A 621 -4.61 18.84 15.36
C ARG A 621 -4.84 20.16 16.11
N PRO A 622 -4.94 21.30 15.40
CA PRO A 622 -5.34 22.56 16.02
C PRO A 622 -6.79 22.50 16.54
N PRO A 623 -7.16 23.36 17.51
CA PRO A 623 -6.31 24.36 18.14
C PRO A 623 -5.33 23.75 19.16
N PHE A 624 -4.11 24.29 19.22
CA PHE A 624 -3.13 23.95 20.25
C PHE A 624 -3.28 24.93 21.41
N ILE A 625 -3.75 24.44 22.56
CA ILE A 625 -4.11 25.24 23.74
C ILE A 625 -3.08 25.12 24.88
N GLU A 626 -2.01 24.36 24.66
CA GLU A 626 -1.01 24.06 25.67
C GLU A 626 -0.34 25.32 26.19
N LYS A 627 -0.23 25.42 27.53
CA LYS A 627 0.56 26.46 28.18
C LYS A 627 2.04 26.16 27.96
N ILE A 628 2.76 27.12 27.40
CA ILE A 628 4.21 27.03 27.19
C ILE A 628 4.89 27.28 28.55
N PRO A 629 5.97 26.56 28.91
CA PRO A 629 6.70 26.76 30.17
C PRO A 629 7.54 28.05 30.21
N MET A 630 7.05 29.13 29.61
CA MET A 630 7.65 30.46 29.61
C MET A 630 6.62 31.52 29.22
N LYS A 631 6.93 32.79 29.48
CA LYS A 631 6.13 33.90 28.97
C LYS A 631 6.29 33.96 27.44
N ALA A 632 5.22 34.33 26.73
CA ALA A 632 5.26 34.43 25.27
C ALA A 632 6.34 35.41 24.76
N SER A 633 6.66 36.44 25.54
CA SER A 633 7.72 37.40 25.27
C SER A 633 9.15 36.84 25.39
N GLU A 634 9.33 35.70 26.07
CA GLU A 634 10.63 35.03 26.22
C GLU A 634 10.93 34.08 25.06
N VAL A 635 9.94 33.78 24.21
CA VAL A 635 10.11 32.88 23.06
C VAL A 635 10.95 33.60 22.00
N PRO A 636 12.12 33.06 21.58
CA PRO A 636 13.02 33.74 20.65
C PRO A 636 12.50 33.78 19.20
N LEU A 637 11.34 33.17 18.93
CA LEU A 637 10.70 33.13 17.62
C LEU A 637 9.62 34.22 17.50
N LEU A 638 9.78 35.08 16.51
CA LEU A 638 8.88 36.22 16.28
C LEU A 638 7.55 35.80 15.63
N GLY A 639 6.44 36.41 16.05
CA GLY A 639 5.11 36.27 15.43
C GLY A 639 4.17 35.24 16.10
N GLY A 640 2.87 35.57 16.17
CA GLY A 640 1.86 34.74 16.86
C GLY A 640 1.71 33.32 16.30
N HIS A 641 1.94 33.12 15.00
CA HIS A 641 1.92 31.80 14.37
C HIS A 641 3.07 30.90 14.88
N ASN A 642 4.22 31.48 15.24
CA ASN A 642 5.32 30.72 15.85
C ASN A 642 4.99 30.28 17.27
N LEU A 643 4.17 31.03 18.00
CA LEU A 643 3.63 30.57 19.27
C LEU A 643 2.80 29.28 19.10
N THR A 644 1.97 29.20 18.06
CA THR A 644 1.22 27.97 17.74
C THR A 644 2.15 26.81 17.38
N ASN A 645 3.22 27.06 16.62
CA ASN A 645 4.24 26.05 16.31
C ASN A 645 4.92 25.53 17.60
N VAL A 646 5.27 26.44 18.52
CA VAL A 646 5.85 26.10 19.82
C VAL A 646 4.86 25.29 20.65
N LYS A 647 3.58 25.67 20.72
CA LYS A 647 2.56 24.89 21.45
C LYS A 647 2.44 23.46 20.92
N ALA A 648 2.42 23.28 19.59
CA ALA A 648 2.38 21.96 18.98
C ALA A 648 3.63 21.12 19.32
N ALA A 649 4.82 21.74 19.31
CA ALA A 649 6.07 21.08 19.72
C ALA A 649 6.09 20.72 21.21
N VAL A 650 5.65 21.63 22.09
CA VAL A 650 5.52 21.41 23.54
C VAL A 650 4.55 20.25 23.82
N LYS A 651 3.38 20.24 23.17
CA LYS A 651 2.41 19.14 23.30
C LYS A 651 3.04 17.80 22.96
N THR A 652 3.73 17.75 21.82
CA THR A 652 4.42 16.54 21.34
C THR A 652 5.49 16.07 22.32
N ALA A 653 6.30 16.99 22.87
CA ALA A 653 7.34 16.66 23.85
C ALA A 653 6.77 16.16 25.18
N ARG A 654 5.70 16.79 25.70
CA ARG A 654 5.04 16.35 26.93
C ARG A 654 4.43 14.95 26.82
N ILE A 655 3.85 14.62 25.66
CA ILE A 655 3.35 13.27 25.35
C ILE A 655 4.47 12.22 25.46
N LEU A 656 5.70 12.60 25.13
CA LEU A 656 6.89 11.75 25.25
C LEU A 656 7.57 11.82 26.62
N GLY A 657 6.92 12.43 27.62
CA GLY A 657 7.39 12.52 28.99
C GLY A 657 8.56 13.48 29.20
N ILE A 658 8.75 14.48 28.34
CA ILE A 658 9.81 15.48 28.52
C ILE A 658 9.34 16.54 29.53
N SER A 659 10.19 16.87 30.51
CA SER A 659 9.89 17.87 31.55
C SER A 659 9.86 19.30 31.00
N ASP A 660 9.02 20.14 31.62
CA ASP A 660 8.87 21.56 31.25
C ASP A 660 10.18 22.35 31.35
N GLU A 661 11.06 21.99 32.28
CA GLU A 661 12.40 22.58 32.40
C GLU A 661 13.26 22.33 31.15
N LYS A 662 13.33 21.08 30.70
CA LYS A 662 14.07 20.70 29.48
C LYS A 662 13.45 21.34 28.23
N ILE A 663 12.12 21.38 28.17
CA ILE A 663 11.39 22.06 27.09
C ILE A 663 11.73 23.56 27.08
N ARG A 664 11.67 24.24 28.22
CA ARG A 664 12.02 25.67 28.35
C ARG A 664 13.44 25.93 27.87
N LYS A 665 14.42 25.16 28.37
CA LYS A 665 15.84 25.29 27.98
C LYS A 665 16.04 25.13 26.47
N ALA A 666 15.41 24.12 25.86
CA ALA A 666 15.53 23.88 24.43
C ALA A 666 14.91 24.99 23.57
N ILE A 667 13.74 25.52 23.97
CA ILE A 667 13.08 26.63 23.24
C ILE A 667 13.92 27.92 23.32
N LEU A 668 14.48 28.24 24.49
CA LEU A 668 15.32 29.44 24.65
C LEU A 668 16.59 29.38 23.79
N ASN A 669 17.17 28.20 23.63
CA ASN A 669 18.37 27.97 22.83
C ASN A 669 18.07 27.71 21.34
N PHE A 670 16.80 27.66 20.95
CA PHE A 670 16.41 27.35 19.58
C PHE A 670 16.80 28.49 18.64
N LYS A 671 17.66 28.20 17.67
CA LYS A 671 17.98 29.12 16.57
C LYS A 671 16.95 28.94 15.46
N SER A 672 16.43 30.04 14.93
CA SER A 672 15.56 30.00 13.77
C SER A 672 16.28 29.36 12.58
N LEU A 673 15.50 28.72 11.70
CA LEU A 673 16.04 28.21 10.44
C LEU A 673 16.63 29.37 9.62
N PRO A 674 17.74 29.15 8.89
CA PRO A 674 18.24 30.14 7.94
C PRO A 674 17.13 30.61 7.00
N HIS A 675 17.15 31.89 6.65
CA HIS A 675 16.20 32.54 5.74
C HIS A 675 14.74 32.54 6.21
N ARG A 676 14.50 32.40 7.53
CA ARG A 676 13.16 32.51 8.15
C ARG A 676 13.15 33.58 9.22
N LEU A 677 12.68 34.78 8.85
CA LEU A 677 12.76 35.99 9.68
C LEU A 677 14.15 36.18 10.33
N GLU A 678 15.20 35.83 9.59
CA GLU A 678 16.58 35.87 10.07
C GLU A 678 17.05 37.32 10.10
N LYS A 679 17.47 37.82 11.28
CA LYS A 679 18.07 39.15 11.38
C LYS A 679 19.45 39.12 10.72
N VAL A 680 19.59 39.74 9.56
CA VAL A 680 20.86 39.84 8.82
C VAL A 680 21.84 40.76 9.54
N GLY A 681 21.31 41.85 10.11
CA GLY A 681 22.10 42.84 10.83
C GLY A 681 21.37 44.16 10.97
N GLU A 682 22.06 45.13 11.55
CA GLU A 682 21.61 46.51 11.65
C GLU A 682 22.72 47.40 11.08
N PHE A 683 22.40 48.14 10.02
CA PHE A 683 23.37 48.92 9.24
C PHE A 683 22.78 50.29 8.94
N LYS A 684 23.54 51.36 9.21
CA LYS A 684 23.05 52.75 9.09
C LYS A 684 21.72 52.98 9.84
N GLY A 685 21.54 52.30 10.98
CA GLY A 685 20.31 52.31 11.78
C GLY A 685 19.13 51.53 11.20
N ILE A 686 19.27 50.88 10.03
CA ILE A 686 18.22 50.08 9.38
C ILE A 686 18.40 48.61 9.78
N LYS A 687 17.31 47.96 10.18
CA LYS A 687 17.31 46.52 10.49
C LYS A 687 16.89 45.72 9.26
N PHE A 688 17.73 44.78 8.84
CA PHE A 688 17.47 43.92 7.68
C PHE A 688 17.06 42.52 8.13
N TYR A 689 15.95 42.03 7.59
CA TYR A 689 15.42 40.69 7.86
C TYR A 689 15.29 39.89 6.58
N ASP A 690 15.87 38.69 6.59
CA ASP A 690 15.77 37.70 5.52
C ASP A 690 14.69 36.68 5.85
N ASP A 691 13.63 36.69 5.04
CA ASP A 691 12.54 35.73 5.08
C ASP A 691 12.30 35.13 3.68
N ALA A 692 13.39 34.82 2.96
CA ALA A 692 13.35 34.28 1.60
C ALA A 692 12.51 32.99 1.47
N ILE A 693 12.31 32.25 2.56
CA ILE A 693 11.46 31.05 2.59
C ILE A 693 9.95 31.34 2.45
N SER A 694 9.53 32.61 2.59
CA SER A 694 8.13 33.03 2.48
C SER A 694 7.71 33.19 1.01
N THR A 695 7.15 32.12 0.47
CA THR A 695 6.75 32.03 -0.95
C THR A 695 5.24 32.19 -1.19
N THR A 696 4.45 32.61 -0.20
CA THR A 696 3.00 32.89 -0.39
C THR A 696 2.55 34.18 0.33
N PRO A 697 1.42 34.79 -0.07
CA PRO A 697 0.91 36.02 0.54
C PRO A 697 0.73 35.92 2.06
N GLU A 698 0.22 34.80 2.55
CA GLU A 698 -0.06 34.57 3.96
C GLU A 698 1.22 34.50 4.81
N SER A 699 2.30 33.90 4.28
CA SER A 699 3.59 33.89 4.98
C SER A 699 4.18 35.30 5.10
N THR A 700 4.04 36.11 4.05
CA THR A 700 4.49 37.50 4.06
C THR A 700 3.63 38.38 4.97
N ILE A 701 2.31 38.17 5.00
CA ILE A 701 1.41 38.80 5.98
C ILE A 701 1.89 38.52 7.41
N ALA A 702 2.16 37.24 7.71
CA ALA A 702 2.64 36.84 9.03
C ALA A 702 4.01 37.44 9.38
N ALA A 703 4.90 37.62 8.40
CA ALA A 703 6.19 38.28 8.55
C ALA A 703 6.03 39.79 8.87
N ILE A 704 5.16 40.49 8.14
CA ILE A 704 4.85 41.91 8.39
C ILE A 704 4.27 42.11 9.78
N GLU A 705 3.37 41.23 10.22
CA GLU A 705 2.78 41.30 11.56
C GLU A 705 3.80 41.05 12.67
N ALA A 706 4.78 40.18 12.43
CA ALA A 706 5.88 39.90 13.36
C ALA A 706 6.89 41.06 13.46
N LEU A 707 6.99 41.91 12.43
CA LEU A 707 7.94 43.01 12.32
C LEU A 707 7.22 44.36 12.18
N PRO A 708 6.68 44.92 13.29
CA PRO A 708 5.76 46.07 13.24
C PRO A 708 6.36 47.37 12.69
N LYS A 709 7.70 47.49 12.62
CA LYS A 709 8.42 48.64 12.05
C LYS A 709 8.87 48.43 10.60
N THR A 710 8.30 47.46 9.89
CA THR A 710 8.56 47.27 8.46
C THR A 710 8.06 48.48 7.68
N SER A 711 8.96 49.16 6.97
CA SER A 711 8.63 50.29 6.08
C SER A 711 9.04 50.06 4.63
N THR A 712 9.98 49.13 4.42
CA THR A 712 10.41 48.66 3.11
C THR A 712 10.25 47.14 2.99
N ILE A 713 9.65 46.68 1.90
CA ILE A 713 9.44 45.24 1.66
C ILE A 713 9.73 44.86 0.21
N MET A 714 10.28 43.67 0.02
CA MET A 714 10.54 43.09 -1.30
C MET A 714 9.56 41.94 -1.58
N LEU A 715 8.81 42.07 -2.67
CA LEU A 715 7.68 41.23 -3.07
C LEU A 715 7.89 40.73 -4.51
N GLY A 716 7.20 39.67 -4.93
CA GLY A 716 7.21 39.19 -6.32
C GLY A 716 8.07 37.95 -6.58
N GLY A 717 7.84 37.29 -7.72
CA GLY A 717 8.50 36.04 -8.12
C GLY A 717 7.64 35.26 -9.13
N GLU A 718 7.74 33.94 -9.13
CA GLU A 718 6.92 33.06 -9.99
C GLU A 718 5.41 33.24 -9.71
N ASP A 719 4.61 33.51 -10.74
CA ASP A 719 3.16 33.66 -10.60
C ASP A 719 2.44 32.30 -10.57
N ARG A 720 1.80 31.99 -9.44
CA ARG A 720 0.97 30.78 -9.25
C ARG A 720 -0.52 31.05 -9.19
N GLY A 721 -0.95 32.26 -9.55
CA GLY A 721 -2.35 32.64 -9.47
C GLY A 721 -2.85 32.95 -8.07
N TYR A 722 -1.96 33.32 -7.13
CA TYR A 722 -2.35 33.68 -5.77
C TYR A 722 -3.24 34.94 -5.72
N ASP A 723 -4.14 35.00 -4.73
CA ASP A 723 -4.89 36.23 -4.42
C ASP A 723 -4.09 37.10 -3.43
N PHE A 724 -3.60 38.23 -3.92
CA PHE A 724 -2.81 39.19 -3.13
C PHE A 724 -3.68 40.25 -2.42
N THR A 725 -5.01 40.21 -2.56
CA THR A 725 -5.92 41.27 -2.06
C THR A 725 -5.74 41.52 -0.55
N LYS A 726 -5.56 40.46 0.25
CA LYS A 726 -5.33 40.60 1.70
C LYS A 726 -3.97 41.22 2.03
N LEU A 727 -2.93 40.85 1.26
CA LEU A 727 -1.59 41.39 1.43
C LEU A 727 -1.58 42.88 1.09
N GLU A 728 -2.16 43.29 -0.04
CA GLU A 728 -2.27 44.71 -0.42
C GLU A 728 -3.00 45.53 0.66
N LYS A 729 -4.13 45.02 1.17
CA LYS A 729 -4.87 45.68 2.25
C LYS A 729 -3.99 45.87 3.50
N LEU A 730 -3.17 44.88 3.85
CA LEU A 730 -2.27 44.97 5.00
C LEU A 730 -1.15 46.00 4.77
N LEU A 731 -0.52 46.01 3.59
CA LEU A 731 0.53 46.98 3.24
C LEU A 731 0.03 48.41 3.42
N ARG A 732 -1.18 48.70 2.92
CA ARG A 732 -1.84 50.01 3.08
C ARG A 732 -2.17 50.31 4.54
N LYS A 733 -2.78 49.36 5.26
CA LYS A 733 -3.16 49.52 6.67
C LYS A 733 -1.94 49.81 7.56
N LYS A 734 -0.81 49.17 7.29
CA LYS A 734 0.45 49.34 8.03
C LYS A 734 1.30 50.51 7.53
N LYS A 735 0.85 51.23 6.48
CA LYS A 735 1.56 52.36 5.86
C LYS A 735 2.97 52.00 5.39
N ILE A 736 3.16 50.78 4.87
CA ILE A 736 4.43 50.34 4.28
C ILE A 736 4.57 51.01 2.92
N LYS A 737 5.43 52.03 2.82
CA LYS A 737 5.49 52.91 1.64
C LYS A 737 6.44 52.40 0.56
N ASN A 738 7.56 51.81 0.94
CA ASN A 738 8.62 51.45 -0.01
C ASN A 738 8.45 49.97 -0.41
N ILE A 739 8.24 49.70 -1.69
CA ILE A 739 7.97 48.35 -2.18
C ILE A 739 8.88 48.05 -3.36
N VAL A 740 9.61 46.94 -3.27
CA VAL A 740 10.30 46.35 -4.42
C VAL A 740 9.42 45.24 -4.99
N LEU A 741 9.24 45.20 -6.31
CA LEU A 741 8.46 44.21 -7.03
C LEU A 741 9.35 43.45 -8.03
N PHE A 742 9.52 42.16 -7.78
CA PHE A 742 10.18 41.23 -8.68
C PHE A 742 9.19 40.61 -9.69
N PRO A 743 9.60 40.37 -10.95
CA PRO A 743 8.78 39.64 -11.91
C PRO A 743 8.66 38.14 -11.55
N GLU A 744 7.61 37.46 -11.98
CA GLU A 744 6.49 37.94 -12.80
C GLU A 744 5.31 38.45 -11.97
N SER A 745 5.08 37.85 -10.80
CA SER A 745 3.89 38.11 -9.96
C SER A 745 3.84 39.53 -9.42
N GLY A 746 4.96 40.25 -9.32
CA GLY A 746 5.03 41.62 -8.84
C GLY A 746 4.02 42.56 -9.53
N LYS A 747 3.73 42.34 -10.82
CA LYS A 747 2.75 43.10 -11.60
C LYS A 747 1.31 43.00 -11.07
N ARG A 748 0.98 41.91 -10.35
CA ARG A 748 -0.37 41.62 -9.84
C ARG A 748 -0.54 41.87 -8.34
N ILE A 749 0.56 42.03 -7.60
CA ILE A 749 0.51 42.13 -6.13
C ILE A 749 -0.27 43.37 -5.69
N LEU A 750 -0.16 44.47 -6.43
CA LEU A 750 -0.84 45.73 -6.15
C LEU A 750 -1.86 46.03 -7.25
N LYS A 751 -3.14 46.16 -6.91
CA LYS A 751 -4.17 46.63 -7.86
C LYS A 751 -3.97 48.09 -8.23
N SER A 752 -3.43 48.91 -7.31
CA SER A 752 -3.09 50.31 -7.56
C SER A 752 -1.73 50.66 -6.97
N LYS A 753 -0.87 51.27 -7.77
CA LYS A 753 0.45 51.76 -7.34
C LYS A 753 0.39 53.09 -6.57
N LYS A 754 -0.77 53.77 -6.54
CA LYS A 754 -0.93 55.08 -5.92
C LYS A 754 -0.63 55.01 -4.42
N GLY A 755 0.25 55.91 -3.96
CA GLY A 755 0.64 56.06 -2.55
C GLY A 755 1.84 55.20 -2.11
N PHE A 756 2.44 54.43 -3.03
CA PHE A 756 3.67 53.67 -2.78
C PHE A 756 4.86 54.26 -3.54
N ASN A 757 6.04 54.13 -2.96
CA ASN A 757 7.32 54.34 -3.62
C ASN A 757 7.82 52.97 -4.12
N ILE A 758 7.81 52.76 -5.43
CA ILE A 758 7.96 51.42 -6.02
C ILE A 758 9.23 51.34 -6.86
N LEU A 759 9.99 50.26 -6.67
CA LEU A 759 11.01 49.80 -7.60
C LEU A 759 10.56 48.47 -8.23
N GLU A 760 10.51 48.41 -9.56
CA GLU A 760 10.38 47.14 -10.29
C GLU A 760 11.75 46.75 -10.82
N THR A 761 12.22 45.55 -10.48
CA THR A 761 13.56 45.07 -10.87
C THR A 761 13.60 43.55 -10.85
N ASP A 762 14.53 42.96 -11.58
CA ASP A 762 14.90 41.54 -11.49
C ASP A 762 16.22 41.31 -10.74
N LYS A 763 16.88 42.39 -10.26
CA LYS A 763 18.18 42.34 -9.59
C LYS A 763 18.08 42.61 -8.09
N MET A 764 18.65 41.71 -7.29
CA MET A 764 18.74 41.87 -5.83
C MET A 764 19.63 43.06 -5.43
N ASP A 765 20.66 43.38 -6.22
CA ASP A 765 21.54 44.53 -6.01
C ASP A 765 20.73 45.85 -5.95
N GLU A 766 19.97 46.12 -7.02
CA GLU A 766 19.11 47.30 -7.16
C GLU A 766 18.06 47.38 -6.04
N ALA A 767 17.46 46.23 -5.69
CA ALA A 767 16.49 46.11 -4.61
C ALA A 767 17.07 46.53 -3.24
N VAL A 768 18.26 46.03 -2.90
CA VAL A 768 18.93 46.36 -1.63
C VAL A 768 19.40 47.80 -1.62
N HIS A 769 19.93 48.30 -2.72
CA HIS A 769 20.32 49.71 -2.84
C HIS A 769 19.12 50.66 -2.64
N PHE A 770 17.97 50.34 -3.25
CA PHE A 770 16.73 51.05 -3.01
C PHE A 770 16.29 51.00 -1.55
N ALA A 771 16.47 49.87 -0.87
CA ALA A 771 16.17 49.76 0.55
C ALA A 771 17.05 50.67 1.42
N PHE A 772 18.36 50.76 1.15
CA PHE A 772 19.24 51.68 1.88
C PHE A 772 18.88 53.16 1.67
N ARG A 773 18.44 53.54 0.48
CA ARG A 773 18.06 54.94 0.18
C ARG A 773 16.75 55.37 0.81
N ASN A 774 15.80 54.45 0.98
CA ASN A 774 14.41 54.81 1.30
C ASN A 774 13.93 54.35 2.70
N THR A 775 14.65 53.43 3.35
CA THR A 775 14.32 52.96 4.71
C THR A 775 14.94 53.89 5.74
N ARG A 776 14.17 54.38 6.71
CA ARG A 776 14.70 55.30 7.72
C ARG A 776 15.41 54.55 8.85
N ALA A 777 16.32 55.23 9.54
CA ALA A 777 16.93 54.70 10.76
C ALA A 777 15.85 54.37 11.81
N GLY A 778 15.99 53.22 12.46
CA GLY A 778 15.01 52.66 13.40
C GLY A 778 13.90 51.82 12.74
N GLU A 779 13.81 51.80 11.41
CA GLU A 779 12.83 51.00 10.65
C GLU A 779 13.44 49.71 10.08
N ILE A 780 12.58 48.89 9.45
CA ILE A 780 12.92 47.56 8.97
C ILE A 780 12.77 47.46 7.44
N CYS A 781 13.77 46.84 6.81
CA CYS A 781 13.70 46.29 5.47
C CYS A 781 13.51 44.76 5.54
N LEU A 782 12.47 44.27 4.87
CA LEU A 782 12.09 42.85 4.88
C LEU A 782 12.15 42.25 3.47
N LEU A 783 12.93 41.19 3.29
CA LEU A 783 12.81 40.29 2.14
C LEU A 783 11.77 39.21 2.45
N SER A 784 10.56 39.31 1.91
CA SER A 784 9.52 38.28 2.06
C SER A 784 8.62 38.30 0.83
N THR A 785 8.94 37.48 -0.17
CA THR A 785 8.52 37.75 -1.56
C THR A 785 7.05 37.45 -1.87
N ALA A 786 6.30 36.82 -0.98
CA ALA A 786 4.91 36.38 -1.21
C ALA A 786 4.71 35.47 -2.44
N SER A 787 5.79 35.03 -3.08
CA SER A 787 5.82 34.22 -4.29
C SER A 787 7.10 33.36 -4.33
N PRO A 788 7.07 32.18 -4.97
CA PRO A 788 8.26 31.36 -5.19
C PRO A 788 9.32 32.10 -6.02
N SER A 789 10.58 31.69 -5.89
CA SER A 789 11.73 32.40 -6.49
C SER A 789 12.25 31.78 -7.79
N TYR A 790 11.67 30.68 -8.27
CA TYR A 790 12.23 29.87 -9.37
C TYR A 790 12.36 30.59 -10.73
N SER A 791 11.65 31.72 -10.91
CA SER A 791 11.75 32.55 -12.11
C SER A 791 13.07 33.32 -12.21
N LEU A 792 13.70 33.62 -11.06
CA LEU A 792 14.88 34.50 -10.98
C LEU A 792 16.07 33.85 -10.26
N TRP A 793 15.81 32.87 -9.38
CA TRP A 793 16.81 32.17 -8.58
C TRP A 793 16.59 30.66 -8.66
N LYS A 794 17.64 29.86 -8.49
CA LYS A 794 17.56 28.39 -8.51
C LYS A 794 16.70 27.85 -7.37
N ASN A 795 16.74 28.49 -6.21
CA ASN A 795 16.00 28.14 -5.01
C ASN A 795 15.82 29.36 -4.08
N PHE A 796 15.32 29.16 -2.87
CA PHE A 796 15.12 30.28 -1.94
C PHE A 796 16.41 30.62 -1.17
N GLU A 797 17.30 29.65 -0.98
CA GLU A 797 18.60 29.83 -0.33
C GLU A 797 19.46 30.82 -1.13
N GLU A 798 19.58 30.63 -2.45
CA GLU A 798 20.33 31.54 -3.33
C GLU A 798 19.75 32.97 -3.29
N LYS A 799 18.42 33.10 -3.25
CA LYS A 799 17.75 34.39 -3.10
C LYS A 799 18.11 35.07 -1.77
N GLY A 800 18.02 34.33 -0.66
CA GLY A 800 18.34 34.85 0.66
C GLY A 800 19.83 35.18 0.83
N ASP A 801 20.72 34.33 0.33
CA ASP A 801 22.17 34.56 0.33
C ASP A 801 22.55 35.78 -0.51
N SER A 802 21.91 35.96 -1.67
CA SER A 802 22.07 37.15 -2.50
C SER A 802 21.69 38.42 -1.73
N PHE A 803 20.55 38.42 -1.05
CA PHE A 803 20.11 39.53 -0.21
C PHE A 803 21.10 39.83 0.92
N LYS A 804 21.54 38.82 1.68
CA LYS A 804 22.55 38.99 2.74
C LYS A 804 23.86 39.55 2.20
N PHE A 805 24.30 39.06 1.04
CA PHE A 805 25.52 39.53 0.38
C PHE A 805 25.42 41.01 0.04
N PHE A 806 24.37 41.43 -0.67
CA PHE A 806 24.21 42.84 -1.06
C PHE A 806 23.97 43.76 0.13
N VAL A 807 23.25 43.31 1.17
CA VAL A 807 23.08 44.09 2.41
C VAL A 807 24.44 44.38 3.04
N LYS A 808 25.32 43.37 3.14
CA LYS A 808 26.68 43.55 3.68
C LYS A 808 27.58 44.38 2.77
N LYS A 809 27.41 44.28 1.45
CA LYS A 809 28.16 45.10 0.46
C LYS A 809 27.83 46.58 0.64
N TYR A 810 26.55 46.94 0.65
CA TYR A 810 26.09 48.32 0.80
C TYR A 810 26.23 48.89 2.22
N ALA A 811 26.36 48.04 3.23
CA ALA A 811 26.68 48.50 4.58
C ALA A 811 28.10 49.09 4.71
N LYS A 812 29.02 48.73 3.79
CA LYS A 812 30.42 49.21 3.78
C LYS A 812 30.63 50.47 2.93
N LEU A 813 29.68 50.76 2.04
CA LEU A 813 29.55 52.02 1.30
C LEU A 813 28.76 53.00 2.16
#